data_AF-A0A3M5U6U3-F1
#
_entry.id   AF-A0A3M5U6U3-F1
#
_cell.length_a   1.000
_cell.length_b   1.000
_cell.length_c   1.000
_cell.angle_alpha   90.00
_cell.angle_beta   90.00
_cell.angle_gamma   90.00
#
_symmetry.space_group_name_H-M   'P 1'
#
loop_
_entity.id
_entity.type
_entity.pdbx_description
1 polymer ?
#
loop_
_entity_poly.entity_id
_entity_poly.type
_entity_poly.pdbx_seq_one_letter_code
_entity_poly.pdbx_strand_id
1 'polypeptide(L)'
;MANNTLESISAWMKEPLNNVMLGWDSIAVMARHEVNYLLREDYISRFSSNTYLSPISGEVTLVGGSSKECIHDFILDAPRLAFSNNDLNKSHASLTCAILGGTQVTMTNNVDTWEAVRVIRIDPLQGPRLTLDLSLDSVPGIVDRDGRVSLDLKESDNFILTFAETIDDRKLGGNFFKEWFKTLPDNKRVWTLAFIGAGNDEQMRPQSFKIRTQTNPAASLDRAAPDYGDGAVLVFIRMQGSEEGGDIPVEYRYLIPDDAGKNYSATVLFDSKRLAKVALRVESITDALSALFDDFKFTMEYEITGPVIRAIANGGMLGIPMVEREFFFYFDGELVRAGVNSSLPKLQANSFRALTITQRGHDSAALTWTATSGELLALILPGEYNFALLMTQDLIVDLRCTYTFAENNNDLVLIPVLEITLSAANVYIYEPPPTINGKPVDNPLLNQQIARSKAEFSTVNLDEQNARIVKELRHTLVPAVSVISFIHEHIYFDYNRTLVADVLRAPRDIAVFGRINPLRADSSISPVEHVMVSGSTHKFVVAPAGANVKWTVECLQGNPEDYGTINAAGMYYSPTLPGDTSFNRVRVTATHEASGFVSSALVTVVTSQVTLNPLIQVCDVTRTVELAAGEVSRGELLWSLKETASGEGGELRPSVLPDGDHTYIPRRPALRDKTYVLDEIIVTGKISKQAHASAWVLVTQKVPFLTIKLAVNATVGQVQLQAFANGKPLDPAVFKVNWEIGAKVTGTISDTGLYSVAQNTTDRFVLIFAWAMHPVHGKLEGHIILPLPLAQFARELGMMSDKTAPRAQ
;
A
#
# COMPACT_ATOMS: atom_id res chain seq x y z
N MET A 1 -18.34 15.06 3.77
CA MET A 1 -18.62 15.63 2.44
C MET A 1 -17.62 14.98 1.50
N ALA A 2 -18.09 14.34 0.42
CA ALA A 2 -17.25 13.67 -0.56
C ALA A 2 -16.49 14.74 -1.35
N ASN A 3 -15.21 14.94 -1.02
CA ASN A 3 -14.42 16.06 -1.56
C ASN A 3 -13.41 15.59 -2.63
N ASN A 4 -13.31 14.28 -2.89
CA ASN A 4 -12.40 13.73 -3.89
C ASN A 4 -13.07 12.69 -4.81
N THR A 5 -14.24 13.00 -5.37
CA THR A 5 -14.93 12.09 -6.29
C THR A 5 -14.19 11.91 -7.61
N LEU A 6 -14.49 10.82 -8.32
CA LEU A 6 -13.93 10.53 -9.64
C LEU A 6 -14.21 11.67 -10.64
N GLU A 7 -15.41 12.25 -10.62
CA GLU A 7 -15.76 13.40 -11.46
C GLU A 7 -14.93 14.64 -11.09
N SER A 8 -14.67 14.88 -9.80
CA SER A 8 -13.87 16.00 -9.33
C SER A 8 -12.42 15.89 -9.81
N ILE A 9 -11.82 14.69 -9.72
CA ILE A 9 -10.47 14.43 -10.24
C ILE A 9 -10.44 14.60 -11.76
N SER A 10 -11.44 14.06 -12.47
CA SER A 10 -11.54 14.17 -13.93
C SER A 10 -11.67 15.62 -14.40
N ALA A 11 -12.46 16.44 -13.68
CA ALA A 11 -12.60 17.86 -13.96
C ALA A 11 -11.29 18.63 -13.72
N TRP A 12 -10.58 18.32 -12.62
CA TRP A 12 -9.25 18.88 -12.35
C TRP A 12 -8.25 18.53 -13.46
N MET A 13 -8.24 17.28 -13.95
CA MET A 13 -7.37 16.87 -15.06
C MET A 13 -7.71 17.58 -16.38
N LYS A 14 -8.98 17.91 -16.60
CA LYS A 14 -9.45 18.56 -17.83
C LYS A 14 -8.99 20.02 -17.96
N GLU A 15 -8.81 20.71 -16.83
CA GLU A 15 -8.43 22.12 -16.79
C GLU A 15 -7.05 22.35 -17.45
N PRO A 16 -6.97 23.17 -18.53
CA PRO A 16 -5.72 23.42 -19.27
C PRO A 16 -4.54 23.90 -18.42
N LEU A 17 -4.82 24.67 -17.36
CA LEU A 17 -3.80 25.25 -16.48
C LEU A 17 -3.14 24.22 -15.56
N ASN A 18 -3.77 23.06 -15.36
CA ASN A 18 -3.20 22.01 -14.52
C ASN A 18 -2.20 21.17 -15.32
N ASN A 19 -0.97 21.10 -14.81
CA ASN A 19 0.04 20.17 -15.31
C ASN A 19 -0.07 18.85 -14.53
N VAL A 20 -0.93 17.95 -15.02
CA VAL A 20 -1.23 16.67 -14.35
C VAL A 20 0.00 15.77 -14.29
N MET A 21 0.66 15.58 -15.43
CA MET A 21 1.75 14.62 -15.55
C MET A 21 3.11 15.18 -15.10
N LEU A 22 3.26 16.50 -14.97
CA LEU A 22 4.51 17.15 -14.56
C LEU A 22 5.73 16.75 -15.41
N GLY A 23 5.53 16.36 -16.67
CA GLY A 23 6.58 15.85 -17.55
C GLY A 23 6.97 14.38 -17.33
N TRP A 24 6.30 13.67 -16.42
CA TRP A 24 6.45 12.22 -16.25
C TRP A 24 5.54 11.48 -17.23
N ASP A 25 5.98 10.30 -17.71
CA ASP A 25 5.22 9.54 -18.70
C ASP A 25 4.08 8.72 -18.07
N SER A 26 4.23 8.31 -16.81
CA SER A 26 3.20 7.61 -16.05
C SER A 26 3.28 7.92 -14.56
N ILE A 27 2.13 7.87 -13.87
CA ILE A 27 2.04 8.03 -12.41
C ILE A 27 1.18 6.90 -11.86
N ALA A 28 1.75 6.03 -11.04
CA ALA A 28 1.03 4.97 -10.36
C ALA A 28 0.77 5.35 -8.90
N VAL A 29 -0.47 5.22 -8.44
CA VAL A 29 -0.90 5.62 -7.10
C VAL A 29 -1.57 4.45 -6.41
N MET A 30 -1.19 4.19 -5.16
CA MET A 30 -1.74 3.10 -4.35
C MET A 30 -2.10 3.58 -2.94
N ALA A 31 -3.28 3.20 -2.47
CA ALA A 31 -3.74 3.52 -1.12
C ALA A 31 -2.86 2.86 -0.05
N ARG A 32 -2.69 3.54 1.09
CA ARG A 32 -1.89 3.07 2.25
C ARG A 32 -2.24 1.65 2.67
N HIS A 33 -3.53 1.33 2.75
CA HIS A 33 -3.98 0.03 3.23
C HIS A 33 -3.57 -1.12 2.30
N GLU A 34 -3.49 -0.88 0.99
CA GLU A 34 -2.96 -1.86 0.02
C GLU A 34 -1.44 -2.02 0.16
N VAL A 35 -0.71 -0.92 0.32
CA VAL A 35 0.75 -0.98 0.52
C VAL A 35 1.08 -1.73 1.81
N ASN A 36 0.36 -1.44 2.91
CA ASN A 36 0.51 -2.15 4.18
C ASN A 36 0.07 -3.62 4.09
N TYR A 37 -0.91 -3.93 3.22
CA TYR A 37 -1.26 -5.31 2.91
C TYR A 37 -0.07 -6.02 2.25
N LEU A 38 0.55 -5.42 1.23
CA LEU A 38 1.69 -5.99 0.51
C LEU A 38 2.92 -6.16 1.41
N LEU A 39 3.26 -5.17 2.23
CA LEU A 39 4.35 -5.26 3.21
C LEU A 39 4.12 -6.42 4.21
N ARG A 40 2.87 -6.67 4.60
CA ARG A 40 2.54 -7.79 5.47
C ARG A 40 2.65 -9.14 4.75
N GLU A 41 2.20 -9.25 3.51
CA GLU A 41 2.41 -10.49 2.74
C GLU A 41 3.91 -10.77 2.55
N ASP A 42 4.72 -9.72 2.33
CA ASP A 42 6.17 -9.84 2.32
C ASP A 42 6.73 -10.36 3.64
N TYR A 43 6.33 -9.76 4.77
CA TYR A 43 6.69 -10.26 6.10
C TYR A 43 6.32 -11.74 6.30
N ILE A 44 5.14 -12.17 5.86
CA ILE A 44 4.69 -13.56 5.96
C ILE A 44 5.56 -14.48 5.08
N SER A 45 5.90 -14.05 3.87
CA SER A 45 6.73 -14.82 2.94
C SER A 45 8.17 -15.00 3.42
N ARG A 46 8.67 -14.03 4.20
CA ARG A 46 10.01 -14.04 4.80
C ARG A 46 10.21 -15.15 5.84
N PHE A 47 9.17 -15.77 6.36
CA PHE A 47 9.33 -16.96 7.23
C PHE A 47 9.70 -18.22 6.44
N SER A 48 9.38 -18.26 5.15
CA SER A 48 9.67 -19.41 4.27
C SER A 48 10.85 -19.13 3.32
N SER A 49 11.40 -17.93 3.34
CA SER A 49 12.60 -17.52 2.62
C SER A 49 13.65 -17.09 3.65
N ASN A 50 14.96 -17.31 3.43
CA ASN A 50 15.99 -17.01 4.44
C ASN A 50 16.26 -15.50 4.65
N THR A 51 15.19 -14.70 4.70
CA THR A 51 15.13 -13.24 4.63
C THR A 51 14.40 -12.64 5.84
N TYR A 52 13.95 -13.48 6.79
CA TYR A 52 13.39 -13.04 8.07
C TYR A 52 14.42 -12.26 8.91
N LEU A 53 13.93 -11.20 9.58
CA LEU A 53 14.69 -10.42 10.56
C LEU A 53 14.76 -11.20 11.87
N SER A 54 15.94 -11.75 12.16
CA SER A 54 16.18 -12.46 13.43
C SER A 54 15.96 -11.54 14.64
N PRO A 55 15.53 -12.09 15.79
CA PRO A 55 15.43 -11.31 17.03
C PRO A 55 16.76 -10.64 17.35
N ILE A 56 16.70 -9.45 17.93
CA ILE A 56 17.88 -8.64 18.27
C ILE A 56 18.02 -8.45 19.78
N SER A 57 19.25 -8.58 20.27
CA SER A 57 19.66 -8.33 21.65
C SER A 57 20.80 -7.29 21.68
N GLY A 58 20.88 -6.50 22.74
CA GLY A 58 21.89 -5.46 22.87
C GLY A 58 21.76 -4.62 24.13
N GLU A 59 22.59 -3.58 24.22
CA GLU A 59 22.58 -2.64 25.34
C GLU A 59 22.47 -1.22 24.81
N VAL A 60 21.62 -0.41 25.44
CA VAL A 60 21.48 1.02 25.15
C VAL A 60 21.79 1.80 26.42
N THR A 61 22.94 2.45 26.47
CA THR A 61 23.30 3.36 27.57
C THR A 61 22.40 4.58 27.53
N LEU A 62 21.73 4.89 28.64
CA LEU A 62 20.80 6.01 28.76
C LEU A 62 21.53 7.34 29.01
N VAL A 63 20.81 8.45 28.85
CA VAL A 63 21.33 9.78 29.15
C VAL A 63 21.83 9.85 30.60
N GLY A 64 23.00 10.45 30.80
CA GLY A 64 23.69 10.51 32.09
C GLY A 64 24.64 9.33 32.37
N GLY A 65 24.57 8.24 31.60
CA GLY A 65 25.56 7.15 31.61
C GLY A 65 25.53 6.24 32.83
N SER A 66 24.76 6.57 33.86
CA SER A 66 24.59 5.75 35.07
C SER A 66 23.53 4.66 34.91
N SER A 67 22.73 4.68 33.85
CA SER A 67 21.72 3.65 33.56
C SER A 67 21.85 3.14 32.13
N LYS A 68 21.40 1.92 31.89
CA LYS A 68 21.31 1.30 30.57
C LYS A 68 20.08 0.40 30.46
N GLU A 69 19.66 0.17 29.24
CA GLU A 69 18.61 -0.79 28.88
C GLU A 69 19.27 -2.02 28.25
N CYS A 70 19.11 -3.16 28.90
CA CYS A 70 19.52 -4.46 28.39
C CYS A 70 18.34 -5.09 27.64
N ILE A 71 18.50 -5.23 26.33
CA ILE A 71 17.50 -5.71 25.38
C ILE A 71 17.82 -7.17 25.06
N HIS A 72 16.85 -8.05 25.24
CA HIS A 72 16.95 -9.49 24.95
C HIS A 72 15.85 -9.91 23.99
N ASP A 73 16.24 -10.44 22.83
CA ASP A 73 15.40 -11.11 21.84
C ASP A 73 14.20 -10.26 21.40
N PHE A 74 14.42 -8.98 21.11
CA PHE A 74 13.38 -8.12 20.54
C PHE A 74 12.99 -8.62 19.15
N ILE A 75 11.70 -8.91 18.98
CA ILE A 75 11.12 -9.40 17.73
C ILE A 75 10.36 -8.25 17.07
N LEU A 76 10.77 -7.83 15.87
CA LEU A 76 10.04 -6.83 15.08
C LEU A 76 8.86 -7.45 14.34
N ASP A 77 7.71 -6.76 14.37
CA ASP A 77 6.55 -7.04 13.53
C ASP A 77 6.75 -6.53 12.08
N ALA A 78 5.79 -6.86 11.22
CA ALA A 78 5.69 -6.30 9.88
C ALA A 78 5.68 -4.76 9.90
N PRO A 79 6.45 -4.11 9.00
CA PRO A 79 6.47 -2.68 8.87
C PRO A 79 5.13 -2.15 8.36
N ARG A 80 4.67 -1.04 8.94
CA ARG A 80 3.43 -0.36 8.53
C ARG A 80 3.72 1.10 8.23
N LEU A 81 3.34 1.54 7.04
CA LEU A 81 3.39 2.94 6.63
C LEU A 81 2.23 3.71 7.25
N ALA A 82 2.55 4.91 7.72
CA ALA A 82 1.62 5.97 8.06
C ALA A 82 2.14 7.29 7.51
N PHE A 83 1.24 8.18 7.12
CA PHE A 83 1.60 9.47 6.53
C PHE A 83 1.28 10.58 7.52
N SER A 84 2.30 11.04 8.26
CA SER A 84 2.17 12.13 9.22
C SER A 84 2.71 13.43 8.61
N ASN A 85 1.85 14.43 8.53
CA ASN A 85 2.09 15.68 7.82
C ASN A 85 2.95 16.69 8.61
N ASN A 86 4.19 16.35 8.98
CA ASN A 86 5.03 17.22 9.81
C ASN A 86 6.20 17.90 9.08
N ASP A 87 6.57 17.49 7.87
CA ASP A 87 7.59 18.19 7.09
C ASP A 87 7.26 18.12 5.59
N LEU A 88 6.43 19.08 5.15
CA LEU A 88 5.93 19.17 3.77
C LEU A 88 7.03 19.34 2.72
N ASN A 89 8.25 19.73 3.13
CA ASN A 89 9.35 20.04 2.21
C ASN A 89 10.19 18.83 1.81
N LYS A 90 9.90 17.63 2.33
CA LYS A 90 10.65 16.40 2.01
C LYS A 90 9.72 15.21 1.89
N SER A 91 9.99 14.33 0.93
CA SER A 91 9.17 13.13 0.73
C SER A 91 9.54 12.07 1.77
N HIS A 92 8.91 12.18 2.93
CA HIS A 92 9.05 11.25 4.02
C HIS A 92 7.77 10.44 4.24
N ALA A 93 7.96 9.15 4.51
CA ALA A 93 6.92 8.27 5.01
C ALA A 93 7.33 7.82 6.42
N SER A 94 6.39 7.85 7.36
CA SER A 94 6.64 7.27 8.68
C SER A 94 6.39 5.77 8.62
N LEU A 95 7.39 5.00 9.00
CA LEU A 95 7.29 3.55 9.12
C LEU A 95 7.26 3.18 10.60
N THR A 96 6.29 2.35 10.99
CA THR A 96 6.15 1.85 12.35
C THR A 96 6.22 0.33 12.38
N CYS A 97 7.03 -0.20 13.29
CA CYS A 97 7.10 -1.62 13.63
C CYS A 97 6.82 -1.81 15.12
N ALA A 98 5.94 -2.74 15.49
CA ALA A 98 5.78 -3.12 16.90
C ALA A 98 6.87 -4.12 17.31
N ILE A 99 7.31 -4.06 18.58
CA ILE A 99 8.10 -5.13 19.18
C ILE A 99 7.11 -6.16 19.75
N LEU A 100 7.14 -7.39 19.24
CA LEU A 100 6.17 -8.43 19.60
C LEU A 100 6.58 -9.28 20.79
N GLY A 101 7.88 -9.34 21.05
CA GLY A 101 8.45 -10.19 22.08
C GLY A 101 9.84 -9.75 22.48
N GLY A 102 10.34 -10.35 23.55
CA GLY A 102 11.64 -10.05 24.14
C GLY A 102 11.51 -9.64 25.61
N THR A 103 12.64 -9.36 26.23
CA THR A 103 12.72 -8.82 27.60
C THR A 103 13.58 -7.57 27.60
N GLN A 104 13.18 -6.60 28.40
CA GLN A 104 13.95 -5.38 28.64
C GLN A 104 14.23 -5.27 30.14
N VAL A 105 15.50 -5.07 30.48
CA VAL A 105 15.95 -4.88 31.87
C VAL A 105 16.68 -3.55 31.98
N THR A 106 16.18 -2.64 32.82
CA THR A 106 16.92 -1.42 33.15
C THR A 106 17.91 -1.73 34.25
N MET A 107 19.19 -1.52 33.95
CA MET A 107 20.28 -1.61 34.92
C MET A 107 20.71 -0.21 35.31
N THR A 108 20.85 0.06 36.60
CA THR A 108 21.40 1.33 37.12
C THR A 108 22.66 1.05 37.92
N ASN A 109 23.70 1.84 37.70
CA ASN A 109 24.94 1.78 38.45
C ASN A 109 24.86 2.66 39.70
N ASN A 110 24.94 2.02 40.85
CA ASN A 110 25.05 2.68 42.14
C ASN A 110 26.51 2.62 42.63
N VAL A 111 27.27 3.67 42.28
CA VAL A 111 28.72 3.82 42.52
C VAL A 111 29.55 2.69 41.89
N ASP A 112 29.60 1.52 42.54
CA ASP A 112 30.47 0.38 42.18
C ASP A 112 29.69 -0.88 41.78
N THR A 113 28.35 -0.84 41.79
CA THR A 113 27.51 -2.03 41.57
C THR A 113 26.35 -1.71 40.64
N TRP A 114 26.14 -2.55 39.63
CA TRP A 114 24.94 -2.47 38.80
C TRP A 114 23.80 -3.23 39.48
N GLU A 115 22.60 -2.66 39.42
CA GLU A 115 21.39 -3.23 39.99
C GLU A 115 20.28 -3.22 38.92
N ALA A 116 19.53 -4.31 38.81
CA ALA A 116 18.31 -4.32 38.01
C ALA A 116 17.24 -3.54 38.76
N VAL A 117 16.71 -2.49 38.13
CA VAL A 117 15.70 -1.60 38.74
C VAL A 117 14.35 -1.70 38.04
N ARG A 118 14.31 -2.29 36.84
CA ARG A 118 13.06 -2.47 36.07
C ARG A 118 13.16 -3.70 35.19
N VAL A 119 12.08 -4.49 35.12
CA VAL A 119 11.97 -5.65 34.24
C VAL A 119 10.66 -5.56 33.46
N ILE A 120 10.75 -5.62 32.14
CA ILE A 120 9.62 -5.66 31.20
C ILE A 120 9.69 -6.97 30.42
N ARG A 121 8.57 -7.69 30.34
CA ARG A 121 8.41 -8.80 29.39
C ARG A 121 7.51 -8.33 28.26
N ILE A 122 8.03 -8.29 27.05
CA ILE A 122 7.28 -7.80 25.89
C ILE A 122 6.38 -8.91 25.37
N ASP A 123 5.16 -8.51 25.00
CA ASP A 123 4.18 -9.32 24.31
C ASP A 123 3.44 -8.47 23.25
N PRO A 124 2.72 -9.11 22.31
CA PRO A 124 2.06 -8.42 21.20
C PRO A 124 0.96 -7.41 21.59
N LEU A 125 0.48 -7.40 22.84
CA LEU A 125 -0.60 -6.51 23.28
C LEU A 125 -0.09 -5.13 23.73
N GLN A 126 1.15 -5.05 24.23
CA GLN A 126 1.69 -3.86 24.89
C GLN A 126 3.16 -3.56 24.54
N GLY A 127 3.68 -4.17 23.47
CA GLY A 127 5.07 -3.99 23.10
C GLY A 127 5.43 -2.57 22.63
N PRO A 128 6.68 -2.11 22.85
CA PRO A 128 7.17 -0.85 22.32
C PRO A 128 7.01 -0.73 20.80
N ARG A 129 6.98 0.49 20.28
CA ARG A 129 6.93 0.78 18.85
C ARG A 129 8.22 1.43 18.41
N LEU A 130 8.81 0.91 17.34
CA LEU A 130 9.87 1.55 16.59
C LEU A 130 9.24 2.37 15.47
N THR A 131 9.49 3.67 15.47
CA THR A 131 9.10 4.58 14.39
C THR A 131 10.35 5.12 13.73
N LEU A 132 10.34 5.27 12.40
CA LEU A 132 11.42 5.85 11.61
C LEU A 132 10.86 6.55 10.37
N ASP A 133 11.60 7.51 9.85
CA ASP A 133 11.24 8.24 8.63
C ASP A 133 12.05 7.72 7.44
N LEU A 134 11.35 7.27 6.41
CA LEU A 134 11.95 6.83 5.15
C LEU A 134 12.29 8.05 4.29
N SER A 135 13.52 8.17 3.78
CA SER A 135 13.85 9.16 2.74
C SER A 135 13.51 8.59 1.37
N LEU A 136 12.35 8.97 0.81
CA LEU A 136 11.93 8.46 -0.49
C LEU A 136 12.71 9.07 -1.66
N ASP A 137 13.31 10.25 -1.46
CA ASP A 137 14.22 10.89 -2.42
C ASP A 137 15.56 10.15 -2.56
N SER A 138 15.93 9.36 -1.55
CA SER A 138 17.20 8.61 -1.53
C SER A 138 17.07 7.19 -2.09
N VAL A 139 15.86 6.76 -2.46
CA VAL A 139 15.63 5.46 -3.10
C VAL A 139 16.13 5.55 -4.55
N PRO A 140 17.17 4.78 -4.96
CA PRO A 140 17.69 4.85 -6.32
C PRO A 140 16.63 4.36 -7.31
N GLY A 141 15.99 5.30 -8.01
CA GLY A 141 14.93 5.03 -8.97
C GLY A 141 15.44 4.57 -10.33
N ILE A 142 16.34 3.59 -10.38
CA ILE A 142 16.78 2.97 -11.64
C ILE A 142 16.00 1.68 -11.80
N VAL A 143 15.35 1.50 -12.96
CA VAL A 143 14.70 0.24 -13.31
C VAL A 143 15.83 -0.72 -13.74
N ASP A 144 16.26 -1.58 -12.81
CA ASP A 144 17.17 -2.69 -13.13
C ASP A 144 16.43 -3.78 -13.95
N ARG A 145 17.07 -4.93 -14.20
CA ARG A 145 16.43 -6.02 -14.97
C ARG A 145 15.15 -6.54 -14.31
N ASP A 146 15.00 -6.36 -13.00
CA ASP A 146 13.89 -6.88 -12.21
C ASP A 146 12.81 -5.81 -11.98
N GLY A 147 13.13 -4.52 -12.15
CA GLY A 147 12.16 -3.42 -12.11
C GLY A 147 11.53 -3.17 -10.73
N ARG A 148 12.25 -3.50 -9.64
CA ARG A 148 11.71 -3.44 -8.27
C ARG A 148 11.53 -2.01 -7.78
N VAL A 149 10.33 -1.71 -7.26
CA VAL A 149 10.07 -0.55 -6.39
C VAL A 149 10.18 -1.03 -4.96
N SER A 150 11.17 -0.53 -4.21
CA SER A 150 11.50 -1.05 -2.87
C SER A 150 11.84 0.04 -1.85
N LEU A 151 11.80 -0.33 -0.58
CA LEU A 151 12.20 0.48 0.57
C LEU A 151 13.42 -0.16 1.23
N ASP A 152 14.56 0.53 1.28
CA ASP A 152 15.72 0.09 2.06
C ASP A 152 15.71 0.78 3.45
N LEU A 153 15.54 -0.02 4.50
CA LEU A 153 15.53 0.47 5.89
C LEU A 153 16.85 1.13 6.33
N LYS A 154 17.96 0.88 5.63
CA LYS A 154 19.24 1.53 5.90
C LYS A 154 19.22 3.03 5.59
N GLU A 155 18.46 3.45 4.58
CA GLU A 155 18.39 4.83 4.10
C GLU A 155 17.32 5.65 4.85
N SER A 156 17.05 5.27 6.10
CA SER A 156 16.04 5.87 6.96
C SER A 156 16.66 6.76 8.04
N ASP A 157 15.86 7.66 8.61
CA ASP A 157 16.26 8.60 9.66
C ASP A 157 15.20 8.70 10.78
N ASN A 158 15.44 9.55 11.77
CA ASN A 158 14.50 9.85 12.87
C ASN A 158 13.96 8.61 13.62
N PHE A 159 14.84 7.65 13.90
CA PHE A 159 14.46 6.45 14.66
C PHE A 159 14.10 6.82 16.10
N ILE A 160 12.90 6.39 16.54
CA ILE A 160 12.38 6.58 17.89
C ILE A 160 11.80 5.24 18.35
N LEU A 161 12.25 4.75 19.51
CA LEU A 161 11.71 3.56 20.13
C LEU A 161 10.99 3.94 21.44
N THR A 162 9.72 3.57 21.62
CA THR A 162 8.93 3.97 22.80
C THR A 162 9.24 3.18 24.10
N PHE A 163 10.43 2.59 24.20
CA PHE A 163 10.86 1.74 25.33
C PHE A 163 11.24 2.47 26.63
N ALA A 164 11.29 3.80 26.60
CA ALA A 164 11.75 4.66 27.68
C ALA A 164 10.83 5.89 27.84
N GLU A 165 10.89 6.53 29.01
CA GLU A 165 10.03 7.68 29.34
C GLU A 165 10.45 8.96 28.60
N THR A 166 11.76 9.25 28.55
CA THR A 166 12.26 10.51 27.97
C THR A 166 12.47 10.41 26.46
N ILE A 167 12.25 11.52 25.75
CA ILE A 167 12.44 11.57 24.30
C ILE A 167 13.90 11.29 23.88
N ASP A 168 14.86 11.71 24.69
CA ASP A 168 16.28 11.51 24.38
C ASP A 168 16.69 10.04 24.52
N ASP A 169 16.21 9.36 25.56
CA ASP A 169 16.43 7.92 25.71
C ASP A 169 15.72 7.16 24.58
N ARG A 170 14.48 7.52 24.23
CA ARG A 170 13.75 6.93 23.09
C ARG A 170 14.53 7.04 21.77
N LYS A 171 15.25 8.15 21.54
CA LYS A 171 16.15 8.32 20.38
C LYS A 171 17.38 7.43 20.46
N LEU A 172 17.96 7.22 21.64
CA LEU A 172 19.07 6.27 21.83
C LEU A 172 18.63 4.84 21.51
N GLY A 173 17.43 4.44 21.95
CA GLY A 173 16.81 3.16 21.57
C GLY A 173 16.53 3.06 20.07
N GLY A 174 16.10 4.14 19.43
CA GLY A 174 15.96 4.20 17.98
C GLY A 174 17.30 4.04 17.23
N ASN A 175 18.36 4.70 17.70
CA ASN A 175 19.70 4.62 17.12
C ASN A 175 20.27 3.20 17.16
N PHE A 176 19.93 2.41 18.19
CA PHE A 176 20.29 0.99 18.24
C PHE A 176 19.77 0.21 17.02
N PHE A 177 18.50 0.43 16.63
CA PHE A 177 17.93 -0.17 15.41
C PHE A 177 18.52 0.42 14.13
N LYS A 178 18.79 1.74 14.10
CA LYS A 178 19.46 2.40 12.96
C LYS A 178 20.81 1.75 12.65
N GLU A 179 21.64 1.53 13.67
CA GLU A 179 22.94 0.87 13.48
C GLU A 179 22.77 -0.60 13.11
N TRP A 180 21.82 -1.32 13.70
CA TRP A 180 21.56 -2.70 13.30
C TRP A 180 21.15 -2.85 11.84
N PHE A 181 20.22 -2.01 11.34
CA PHE A 181 19.78 -2.08 9.94
C PHE A 181 20.92 -1.85 8.94
N LYS A 182 21.93 -1.05 9.29
CA LYS A 182 23.15 -0.88 8.47
C LYS A 182 24.01 -2.14 8.38
N THR A 183 23.91 -3.05 9.35
CA THR A 183 24.67 -4.32 9.37
C THR A 183 23.97 -5.46 8.62
N LEU A 184 22.68 -5.31 8.31
CA LEU A 184 21.90 -6.36 7.67
C LEU A 184 22.23 -6.49 6.17
N PRO A 185 22.22 -7.71 5.62
CA PRO A 185 22.29 -7.92 4.18
C PRO A 185 21.03 -7.38 3.49
N ASP A 186 21.17 -6.95 2.23
CA ASP A 186 20.12 -6.28 1.45
C ASP A 186 18.82 -7.10 1.42
N ASN A 187 18.90 -8.42 1.25
CA ASN A 187 17.74 -9.31 1.21
C ASN A 187 16.91 -9.35 2.51
N LYS A 188 17.45 -8.87 3.64
CA LYS A 188 16.74 -8.77 4.93
C LYS A 188 16.19 -7.37 5.21
N ARG A 189 16.82 -6.32 4.67
CA ARG A 189 16.46 -4.91 4.96
C ARG A 189 15.72 -4.20 3.83
N VAL A 190 15.75 -4.74 2.61
CA VAL A 190 15.03 -4.19 1.45
C VAL A 190 13.66 -4.86 1.34
N TRP A 191 12.61 -4.04 1.33
CA TRP A 191 11.20 -4.46 1.25
C TRP A 191 10.61 -4.07 -0.10
N THR A 192 10.02 -5.01 -0.82
CA THR A 192 9.47 -4.75 -2.16
C THR A 192 8.02 -4.29 -2.06
N LEU A 193 7.67 -3.19 -2.74
CA LEU A 193 6.31 -2.64 -2.80
C LEU A 193 5.60 -3.01 -4.10
N ALA A 194 6.32 -2.93 -5.23
CA ALA A 194 5.78 -3.16 -6.56
C ALA A 194 6.90 -3.52 -7.55
N PHE A 195 6.51 -3.95 -8.73
CA PHE A 195 7.38 -4.18 -9.88
C PHE A 195 6.90 -3.35 -11.06
N ILE A 196 7.84 -2.63 -11.66
CA ILE A 196 7.68 -1.90 -12.90
C ILE A 196 8.28 -2.77 -14.01
N GLY A 197 7.41 -3.47 -14.73
CA GLY A 197 7.79 -4.37 -15.80
C GLY A 197 8.36 -3.63 -17.01
N ALA A 198 9.26 -4.28 -17.74
CA ALA A 198 9.81 -3.74 -18.97
C ALA A 198 8.76 -3.59 -20.10
N GLY A 199 7.67 -4.36 -20.02
CA GLY A 199 6.65 -4.42 -21.07
C GLY A 199 7.17 -5.04 -22.37
N ASN A 200 6.26 -5.16 -23.35
CA ASN A 200 6.58 -5.69 -24.68
C ASN A 200 6.96 -4.59 -25.69
N ASP A 201 6.64 -3.33 -25.39
CA ASP A 201 6.90 -2.18 -26.26
C ASP A 201 8.10 -1.37 -25.75
N GLU A 202 9.15 -1.25 -26.57
CA GLU A 202 10.35 -0.47 -26.21
C GLU A 202 10.02 1.01 -25.91
N GLN A 203 9.00 1.58 -26.54
CA GLN A 203 8.54 2.93 -26.26
C GLN A 203 7.66 3.02 -25.01
N MET A 204 7.31 1.94 -24.35
CA MET A 204 6.66 2.00 -23.02
C MET A 204 7.57 1.48 -21.92
N ARG A 205 8.80 1.08 -22.28
CA ARG A 205 9.77 0.54 -21.33
C ARG A 205 10.18 1.57 -20.29
N PRO A 206 9.97 1.32 -18.99
CA PRO A 206 10.41 2.21 -17.93
C PRO A 206 11.93 2.32 -17.85
N GLN A 207 12.43 3.50 -17.49
CA GLN A 207 13.86 3.79 -17.32
C GLN A 207 14.20 4.17 -15.88
N SER A 208 13.40 5.06 -15.30
CA SER A 208 13.59 5.53 -13.93
C SER A 208 12.26 5.92 -13.29
N PHE A 209 12.27 6.06 -11.96
CA PHE A 209 11.09 6.51 -11.22
C PHE A 209 11.45 7.38 -10.00
N LYS A 210 10.47 8.12 -9.47
CA LYS A 210 10.54 8.78 -8.16
C LYS A 210 9.33 8.40 -7.32
N ILE A 211 9.55 8.20 -6.02
CA ILE A 211 8.47 7.85 -5.08
C ILE A 211 8.08 9.09 -4.26
N ARG A 212 6.78 9.26 -4.05
CA ARG A 212 6.18 10.27 -3.17
C ARG A 212 5.12 9.64 -2.29
N THR A 213 4.78 10.34 -1.21
CA THR A 213 3.65 10.01 -0.34
C THR A 213 2.74 11.20 -0.22
N GLN A 214 1.45 10.92 -0.03
CA GLN A 214 0.44 11.94 0.19
C GLN A 214 -0.47 11.53 1.32
N THR A 215 -0.84 12.50 2.15
CA THR A 215 -1.90 12.31 3.15
C THR A 215 -3.25 12.40 2.45
N ASN A 216 -4.19 11.54 2.83
CA ASN A 216 -5.58 11.63 2.38
C ASN A 216 -6.19 12.92 2.95
N PRO A 217 -6.65 13.88 2.12
CA PRO A 217 -7.20 15.15 2.59
C PRO A 217 -8.45 14.99 3.47
N ALA A 218 -9.14 13.86 3.37
CA ALA A 218 -10.32 13.54 4.17
C ALA A 218 -9.99 12.81 5.49
N ALA A 219 -8.73 12.40 5.69
CA ALA A 219 -8.31 11.71 6.90
C ALA A 219 -8.41 12.63 8.13
N SER A 220 -8.86 12.05 9.25
CA SER A 220 -8.87 12.74 10.53
C SER A 220 -7.47 13.20 10.94
N LEU A 221 -7.40 14.40 11.51
CA LEU A 221 -6.20 14.93 12.18
C LEU A 221 -6.06 14.43 13.63
N ASP A 222 -7.11 13.81 14.18
CA ASP A 222 -7.07 13.19 15.50
C ASP A 222 -6.23 11.91 15.45
N ARG A 223 -5.14 11.87 16.22
CA ARG A 223 -4.22 10.72 16.30
C ARG A 223 -4.90 9.43 16.76
N ALA A 224 -6.03 9.53 17.47
CA ALA A 224 -6.79 8.39 17.94
C ALA A 224 -7.76 7.83 16.88
N ALA A 225 -7.99 8.56 15.77
CA ALA A 225 -8.92 8.14 14.75
C ALA A 225 -8.35 6.99 13.89
N PRO A 226 -9.16 6.00 13.47
CA PRO A 226 -8.69 4.85 12.68
C PRO A 226 -8.08 5.22 11.31
N ASP A 227 -8.53 6.34 10.74
CA ASP A 227 -8.07 6.90 9.47
C ASP A 227 -6.91 7.89 9.62
N TYR A 228 -6.40 8.11 10.84
CA TYR A 228 -5.24 8.95 11.05
C TYR A 228 -4.03 8.44 10.27
N GLY A 229 -3.37 9.38 9.59
CA GLY A 229 -2.23 9.11 8.72
C GLY A 229 -2.54 8.24 7.52
N ASP A 230 -3.80 8.21 7.08
CA ASP A 230 -4.21 7.61 5.82
C ASP A 230 -3.76 8.42 4.61
N GLY A 231 -3.67 7.79 3.44
CA GLY A 231 -3.13 8.41 2.24
C GLY A 231 -2.69 7.42 1.18
N ALA A 232 -1.73 7.84 0.35
CA ALA A 232 -1.28 7.07 -0.80
C ALA A 232 0.24 7.17 -1.03
N VAL A 233 0.79 6.12 -1.65
CA VAL A 233 2.13 6.13 -2.28
C VAL A 233 1.94 6.41 -3.76
N LEU A 234 2.75 7.33 -4.30
CA LEU A 234 2.77 7.69 -5.71
C LEU A 234 4.14 7.33 -6.28
N VAL A 235 4.16 6.73 -7.47
CA VAL A 235 5.36 6.38 -8.21
C VAL A 235 5.28 7.08 -9.56
N PHE A 236 6.14 8.07 -9.76
CA PHE A 236 6.25 8.83 -10.99
C PHE A 236 7.30 8.14 -11.87
N ILE A 237 6.92 7.74 -13.07
CA ILE A 237 7.71 6.83 -13.92
C ILE A 237 8.08 7.56 -15.21
N ARG A 238 9.37 7.51 -15.55
CA ARG A 238 9.90 7.94 -16.84
C ARG A 238 10.18 6.72 -17.70
N MET A 239 9.72 6.77 -18.94
CA MET A 239 10.00 5.76 -19.97
C MET A 239 11.29 6.08 -20.73
N GLN A 240 11.89 5.06 -21.35
CA GLN A 240 13.10 5.20 -22.15
C GLN A 240 12.91 6.20 -23.30
N GLY A 241 13.89 7.08 -23.49
CA GLY A 241 13.85 8.11 -24.54
C GLY A 241 13.01 9.35 -24.20
N SER A 242 12.45 9.44 -22.99
CA SER A 242 11.88 10.68 -22.46
C SER A 242 12.92 11.50 -21.68
N GLU A 243 12.70 12.80 -21.59
CA GLU A 243 13.46 13.68 -20.69
C GLU A 243 13.10 13.37 -19.22
N GLU A 244 13.94 13.83 -18.28
CA GLU A 244 13.62 13.74 -16.86
C GLU A 244 12.32 14.51 -16.56
N GLY A 245 11.42 13.88 -15.81
CA GLY A 245 10.21 14.55 -15.36
C GLY A 245 10.52 15.73 -14.46
N GLY A 246 9.59 16.69 -14.42
CA GLY A 246 9.70 17.89 -13.61
C GLY A 246 9.67 17.62 -12.11
N ASP A 247 9.98 18.65 -11.33
CA ASP A 247 9.89 18.60 -9.88
C ASP A 247 8.44 18.38 -9.43
N ILE A 248 8.28 17.51 -8.43
CA ILE A 248 6.98 17.16 -7.89
C ILE A 248 6.66 18.14 -6.75
N PRO A 249 5.64 19.00 -6.89
CA PRO A 249 5.30 19.97 -5.85
C PRO A 249 4.78 19.27 -4.60
N VAL A 250 4.96 19.94 -3.46
CA VAL A 250 4.42 19.54 -2.16
C VAL A 250 2.91 19.32 -2.24
N GLU A 251 2.22 20.26 -2.88
CA GLU A 251 0.78 20.19 -3.13
C GLU A 251 0.54 19.59 -4.51
N TYR A 252 0.22 18.30 -4.54
CA TYR A 252 -0.24 17.59 -5.72
C TYR A 252 -1.61 16.95 -5.43
N ARG A 253 -2.48 16.86 -6.43
CA ARG A 253 -3.87 16.40 -6.23
C ARG A 253 -3.87 14.96 -5.69
N TYR A 254 -4.74 14.68 -4.73
CA TYR A 254 -4.97 13.31 -4.25
C TYR A 254 -5.77 12.53 -5.31
N LEU A 255 -5.21 11.42 -5.81
CA LEU A 255 -5.72 10.75 -7.02
C LEU A 255 -6.58 9.51 -6.76
N ILE A 256 -6.88 9.17 -5.50
CA ILE A 256 -7.74 8.02 -5.17
C ILE A 256 -9.17 8.51 -4.91
N PRO A 257 -10.16 8.13 -5.75
CA PRO A 257 -11.52 8.61 -5.59
C PRO A 257 -12.22 8.10 -4.31
N ASP A 258 -13.06 8.93 -3.70
CA ASP A 258 -13.82 8.64 -2.47
C ASP A 258 -15.33 8.45 -2.69
N ASP A 259 -15.74 8.10 -3.90
CA ASP A 259 -17.15 7.92 -4.30
C ASP A 259 -17.90 6.92 -3.39
N ALA A 260 -19.08 7.34 -2.92
CA ALA A 260 -19.90 6.54 -2.03
C ALA A 260 -20.27 5.18 -2.64
N GLY A 261 -20.00 4.09 -1.91
CA GLY A 261 -20.29 2.72 -2.36
C GLY A 261 -19.29 2.15 -3.36
N LYS A 262 -18.21 2.88 -3.67
CA LYS A 262 -17.06 2.39 -4.45
C LYS A 262 -15.86 2.18 -3.52
N ASN A 263 -14.94 1.32 -3.92
CA ASN A 263 -13.77 0.96 -3.13
C ASN A 263 -12.48 1.08 -3.95
N TYR A 264 -12.27 2.25 -4.55
CA TYR A 264 -11.04 2.53 -5.27
C TYR A 264 -9.84 2.49 -4.31
N SER A 265 -8.79 1.80 -4.72
CA SER A 265 -7.55 1.68 -3.93
C SER A 265 -6.29 1.95 -4.77
N ALA A 266 -6.44 2.19 -6.07
CA ALA A 266 -5.34 2.56 -6.94
C ALA A 266 -5.79 3.38 -8.16
N THR A 267 -4.86 4.20 -8.67
CA THR A 267 -5.02 5.01 -9.88
C THR A 267 -3.73 4.95 -10.68
N VAL A 268 -3.80 4.78 -12.00
CA VAL A 268 -2.64 4.90 -12.90
C VAL A 268 -2.94 5.96 -13.94
N LEU A 269 -2.03 6.92 -14.08
CA LEU A 269 -2.06 7.95 -15.12
C LEU A 269 -1.04 7.65 -16.21
N PHE A 270 -1.37 8.00 -17.45
CA PHE A 270 -0.44 8.00 -18.59
C PHE A 270 -0.50 9.32 -19.34
N ASP A 271 0.68 9.80 -19.74
CA ASP A 271 0.81 10.89 -20.68
C ASP A 271 0.15 10.52 -22.01
N SER A 272 -0.80 11.36 -22.43
CA SER A 272 -1.59 11.12 -23.64
C SER A 272 -0.74 11.07 -24.91
N LYS A 273 0.33 11.88 -24.98
CA LYS A 273 1.22 11.91 -26.14
C LYS A 273 2.06 10.64 -26.21
N ARG A 274 2.54 10.15 -25.06
CA ARG A 274 3.29 8.90 -24.96
C ARG A 274 2.44 7.73 -25.42
N LEU A 275 1.20 7.62 -24.93
CA LEU A 275 0.32 6.55 -25.36
C LEU A 275 -0.07 6.69 -26.84
N ALA A 276 -0.28 7.91 -27.33
CA ALA A 276 -0.56 8.17 -28.74
C ALA A 276 0.56 7.66 -29.66
N LYS A 277 1.85 7.79 -29.29
CA LYS A 277 2.98 7.28 -30.09
C LYS A 277 2.90 5.76 -30.32
N VAL A 278 2.46 5.03 -29.30
CA VAL A 278 2.39 3.57 -29.31
C VAL A 278 1.11 3.07 -29.97
N ALA A 279 0.01 3.79 -29.73
CA ALA A 279 -1.32 3.46 -30.20
C ALA A 279 -1.57 3.83 -31.68
N LEU A 280 -1.00 4.95 -32.14
CA LEU A 280 -1.18 5.48 -33.50
C LEU A 280 -0.02 5.11 -34.41
N ARG A 281 0.33 3.83 -34.46
CA ARG A 281 1.28 3.32 -35.44
C ARG A 281 0.66 3.42 -36.85
N VAL A 282 1.51 3.70 -37.83
CA VAL A 282 1.09 3.83 -39.23
C VAL A 282 0.36 2.55 -39.67
N GLU A 283 0.86 1.39 -39.23
CA GLU A 283 0.35 0.06 -39.48
C GLU A 283 -1.10 -0.11 -38.98
N SER A 284 -1.38 0.29 -37.73
CA SER A 284 -2.72 0.19 -37.14
C SER A 284 -3.76 1.00 -37.92
N ILE A 285 -3.36 2.16 -38.47
CA ILE A 285 -4.23 2.99 -39.30
C ILE A 285 -4.41 2.38 -40.69
N THR A 286 -3.34 1.81 -41.29
CA THR A 286 -3.46 1.10 -42.58
C THR A 286 -4.32 -0.15 -42.50
N ASP A 287 -4.31 -0.87 -41.39
CA ASP A 287 -5.17 -2.04 -41.18
C ASP A 287 -6.65 -1.63 -41.13
N ALA A 288 -6.96 -0.56 -40.38
CA ALA A 288 -8.32 0.00 -40.33
C ALA A 288 -8.80 0.48 -41.72
N LEU A 289 -7.92 1.11 -42.51
CA LEU A 289 -8.23 1.52 -43.88
C LEU A 289 -8.42 0.34 -44.84
N SER A 290 -7.68 -0.75 -44.65
CA SER A 290 -7.78 -1.94 -45.50
C SER A 290 -9.13 -2.64 -45.36
N ALA A 291 -9.82 -2.47 -44.23
CA ALA A 291 -11.19 -2.93 -44.05
C ALA A 291 -12.24 -2.05 -44.77
N LEU A 292 -11.87 -0.82 -45.14
CA LEU A 292 -12.78 0.20 -45.67
C LEU A 292 -12.66 0.39 -47.19
N PHE A 293 -11.46 0.25 -47.73
CA PHE A 293 -11.17 0.45 -49.16
C PHE A 293 -11.11 -0.89 -49.90
N ASP A 294 -11.78 -0.97 -51.04
CA ASP A 294 -11.63 -2.11 -51.96
C ASP A 294 -10.24 -2.09 -52.60
N ASP A 295 -9.52 -3.22 -52.58
CA ASP A 295 -8.18 -3.38 -53.18
C ASP A 295 -7.18 -2.30 -52.71
N PHE A 296 -7.20 -1.97 -51.41
CA PHE A 296 -6.31 -0.97 -50.81
C PHE A 296 -4.85 -1.43 -50.86
N LYS A 297 -3.99 -0.59 -51.44
CA LYS A 297 -2.56 -0.86 -51.62
C LYS A 297 -1.76 0.37 -51.24
N PHE A 298 -0.67 0.16 -50.52
CA PHE A 298 0.20 1.24 -50.03
C PHE A 298 1.66 0.82 -50.01
N THR A 299 2.53 1.81 -49.98
CA THR A 299 3.98 1.67 -49.79
C THR A 299 4.35 2.25 -48.43
N MET A 300 5.16 1.52 -47.66
CA MET A 300 5.67 1.96 -46.36
C MET A 300 7.06 2.59 -46.50
N GLU A 301 7.29 3.70 -45.79
CA GLU A 301 8.60 4.32 -45.61
C GLU A 301 9.05 4.12 -44.15
N TYR A 302 10.31 3.73 -43.98
CA TYR A 302 10.90 3.38 -42.69
C TYR A 302 11.98 4.40 -42.30
N GLU A 303 12.17 4.57 -40.99
CA GLU A 303 13.40 5.17 -40.47
C GLU A 303 14.58 4.19 -40.62
N ILE A 304 15.80 4.69 -40.79
CA ILE A 304 17.01 3.94 -41.21
C ILE A 304 17.27 2.66 -40.38
N THR A 305 16.83 2.63 -39.11
CA THR A 305 16.80 1.44 -38.24
C THR A 305 15.58 1.43 -37.31
N GLY A 306 14.44 1.98 -37.77
CA GLY A 306 13.32 2.33 -36.90
C GLY A 306 11.94 1.94 -37.44
N PRO A 307 10.87 2.37 -36.74
CA PRO A 307 9.49 2.03 -37.09
C PRO A 307 9.07 2.62 -38.45
N VAL A 308 7.91 2.20 -38.95
CA VAL A 308 7.28 2.82 -40.12
C VAL A 308 6.90 4.25 -39.76
N ILE A 309 7.40 5.21 -40.53
CA ILE A 309 7.14 6.64 -40.33
C ILE A 309 6.07 7.18 -41.28
N ARG A 310 5.79 6.47 -42.37
CA ARG A 310 4.84 6.92 -43.39
C ARG A 310 4.29 5.78 -44.23
N ALA A 311 3.01 5.87 -44.59
CA ALA A 311 2.36 5.04 -45.60
C ALA A 311 1.79 5.91 -46.71
N ILE A 312 1.95 5.51 -47.96
CA ILE A 312 1.42 6.23 -49.13
C ILE A 312 0.61 5.26 -49.98
N ALA A 313 -0.68 5.54 -50.18
CA ALA A 313 -1.55 4.73 -51.00
C ALA A 313 -1.13 4.77 -52.48
N ASN A 314 -1.02 3.61 -53.11
CA ASN A 314 -0.76 3.44 -54.53
C ASN A 314 -1.93 2.77 -55.26
N GLY A 315 -2.98 2.36 -54.53
CA GLY A 315 -4.24 1.83 -55.06
C GLY A 315 -5.31 1.71 -53.98
N GLY A 316 -6.56 1.55 -54.38
CA GLY A 316 -7.70 1.36 -53.49
C GLY A 316 -8.87 2.30 -53.78
N MET A 317 -10.09 1.85 -53.49
CA MET A 317 -11.31 2.59 -53.78
C MET A 317 -12.25 2.61 -52.58
N LEU A 318 -12.64 3.80 -52.10
CA LEU A 318 -13.68 3.97 -51.09
C LEU A 318 -15.05 4.02 -51.74
N GLY A 319 -15.90 3.03 -51.47
CA GLY A 319 -17.29 3.03 -51.92
C GLY A 319 -18.14 4.00 -51.10
N ILE A 320 -18.87 4.90 -51.75
CA ILE A 320 -19.89 5.72 -51.11
C ILE A 320 -21.27 5.18 -51.54
N PRO A 321 -22.11 4.70 -50.61
CA PRO A 321 -23.40 4.10 -50.96
C PRO A 321 -24.30 5.08 -51.71
N MET A 322 -24.92 4.62 -52.80
CA MET A 322 -25.87 5.39 -53.60
C MET A 322 -27.15 5.71 -52.81
N VAL A 323 -27.73 6.88 -53.04
CA VAL A 323 -29.01 7.28 -52.44
C VAL A 323 -30.09 7.21 -53.52
N GLU A 324 -31.11 6.39 -53.29
CA GLU A 324 -32.29 6.30 -54.13
C GLU A 324 -33.48 6.92 -53.41
N ARG A 325 -34.10 7.92 -54.03
CA ARG A 325 -35.35 8.53 -53.56
C ARG A 325 -36.43 8.24 -54.56
N GLU A 326 -37.63 7.95 -54.08
CA GLU A 326 -38.78 7.73 -54.95
C GLU A 326 -39.70 8.95 -54.91
N PHE A 327 -40.23 9.31 -56.08
CA PHE A 327 -41.35 10.22 -56.16
C PHE A 327 -42.41 9.65 -57.10
N PHE A 328 -43.66 9.96 -56.79
CA PHE A 328 -44.82 9.41 -57.46
C PHE A 328 -45.61 10.53 -58.11
N PHE A 329 -46.10 10.31 -59.32
CA PHE A 329 -47.03 11.20 -60.01
C PHE A 329 -47.95 10.38 -60.91
N TYR A 330 -49.11 10.94 -61.28
CA TYR A 330 -50.02 10.29 -62.23
C TYR A 330 -49.73 10.75 -63.65
N PHE A 331 -49.72 9.81 -64.59
CA PHE A 331 -49.63 10.06 -66.04
C PHE A 331 -50.63 9.14 -66.76
N ASP A 332 -51.48 9.71 -67.61
CA ASP A 332 -52.51 8.99 -68.37
C ASP A 332 -53.42 8.07 -67.52
N GLY A 333 -53.69 8.48 -66.27
CA GLY A 333 -54.51 7.73 -65.32
C GLY A 333 -53.77 6.65 -64.51
N GLU A 334 -52.50 6.39 -64.81
CA GLU A 334 -51.65 5.42 -64.10
C GLU A 334 -50.69 6.12 -63.12
N LEU A 335 -50.40 5.47 -61.99
CA LEU A 335 -49.40 5.93 -61.03
C LEU A 335 -48.00 5.58 -61.52
N VAL A 336 -47.18 6.58 -61.78
CA VAL A 336 -45.77 6.46 -62.19
C VAL A 336 -44.88 6.53 -60.96
N ARG A 337 -43.99 5.54 -60.81
CA ARG A 337 -42.89 5.53 -59.83
C ARG A 337 -41.62 6.00 -60.52
N ALA A 338 -41.10 7.13 -60.10
CA ALA A 338 -39.86 7.69 -60.62
C ALA A 338 -38.79 7.73 -59.53
N GLY A 339 -37.55 7.42 -59.92
CA GLY A 339 -36.39 7.40 -59.04
C GLY A 339 -35.58 8.68 -59.18
N VAL A 340 -35.11 9.23 -58.06
CA VAL A 340 -34.07 10.26 -58.00
C VAL A 340 -32.87 9.63 -57.33
N ASN A 341 -31.87 9.37 -58.15
CA ASN A 341 -30.73 8.53 -57.86
C ASN A 341 -29.49 9.40 -57.78
N SER A 342 -28.91 9.57 -56.59
CA SER A 342 -27.65 10.30 -56.36
C SER A 342 -26.52 9.33 -56.06
N SER A 343 -25.53 9.28 -56.94
CA SER A 343 -24.37 8.41 -56.83
C SER A 343 -23.09 9.23 -56.85
N LEU A 344 -22.17 8.86 -55.97
CA LEU A 344 -20.79 9.35 -55.99
C LEU A 344 -19.93 8.13 -56.37
N PRO A 345 -19.28 8.12 -57.54
CA PRO A 345 -18.36 7.05 -57.91
C PRO A 345 -17.29 6.90 -56.84
N LYS A 346 -16.80 5.67 -56.68
CA LYS A 346 -15.83 5.33 -55.63
C LYS A 346 -14.66 6.34 -55.61
N LEU A 347 -14.29 6.81 -54.43
CA LEU A 347 -13.17 7.73 -54.25
C LEU A 347 -11.86 6.96 -54.29
N GLN A 348 -10.99 7.28 -55.25
CA GLN A 348 -9.74 6.57 -55.45
C GLN A 348 -8.65 7.08 -54.49
N ALA A 349 -8.03 6.16 -53.76
CA ALA A 349 -7.03 6.46 -52.73
C ALA A 349 -5.78 7.15 -53.28
N ASN A 350 -5.43 6.91 -54.55
CA ASN A 350 -4.24 7.45 -55.22
C ASN A 350 -4.55 8.48 -56.34
N SER A 351 -5.73 9.13 -56.33
CA SER A 351 -6.16 10.03 -57.42
C SER A 351 -5.32 11.32 -57.56
N PHE A 352 -5.59 12.37 -56.77
CA PHE A 352 -4.97 13.69 -56.94
C PHE A 352 -3.76 13.88 -56.02
N ARG A 353 -3.98 13.72 -54.71
CA ARG A 353 -2.92 13.50 -53.73
C ARG A 353 -3.22 12.21 -52.99
N ALA A 354 -2.33 11.25 -53.16
CA ALA A 354 -2.46 9.93 -52.55
C ALA A 354 -2.72 10.03 -51.05
N LEU A 355 -3.64 9.19 -50.56
CA LEU A 355 -3.88 9.02 -49.14
C LEU A 355 -2.55 8.68 -48.48
N THR A 356 -2.13 9.56 -47.59
CA THR A 356 -0.84 9.48 -46.91
C THR A 356 -1.08 9.51 -45.42
N ILE A 357 -0.53 8.52 -44.70
CA ILE A 357 -0.44 8.53 -43.24
C ILE A 357 0.99 8.89 -42.91
N THR A 358 1.19 9.92 -42.12
CA THR A 358 2.54 10.34 -41.69
C THR A 358 2.57 10.45 -40.18
N GLN A 359 3.59 9.88 -39.56
CA GLN A 359 3.88 10.13 -38.15
C GLN A 359 4.44 11.55 -38.01
N ARG A 360 3.68 12.46 -37.40
CA ARG A 360 4.06 13.87 -37.19
C ARG A 360 4.86 14.00 -35.89
N GLY A 361 6.17 13.75 -35.96
CA GLY A 361 7.09 14.00 -34.85
C GLY A 361 6.62 13.36 -33.53
N HIS A 362 6.74 14.10 -32.42
CA HIS A 362 6.46 13.55 -31.09
C HIS A 362 4.98 13.44 -30.70
N ASP A 363 4.01 13.92 -31.50
CA ASP A 363 2.67 14.23 -30.98
C ASP A 363 1.48 13.50 -31.64
N SER A 364 1.60 12.85 -32.81
CA SER A 364 0.52 12.00 -33.40
C SER A 364 0.85 11.46 -34.81
N ALA A 365 0.07 10.52 -35.32
CA ALA A 365 -0.05 10.26 -36.76
C ALA A 365 -1.21 11.09 -37.36
N ALA A 366 -0.98 11.63 -38.57
CA ALA A 366 -1.98 12.36 -39.33
C ALA A 366 -2.21 11.69 -40.68
N LEU A 367 -3.47 11.55 -41.07
CA LEU A 367 -3.86 11.08 -42.39
C LEU A 367 -4.30 12.29 -43.22
N THR A 368 -3.77 12.38 -44.44
CA THR A 368 -4.13 13.42 -45.42
C THR A 368 -4.45 12.77 -46.76
N TRP A 369 -5.50 13.23 -47.43
CA TRP A 369 -5.94 12.67 -48.70
C TRP A 369 -6.66 13.72 -49.54
N THR A 370 -6.29 13.86 -50.82
CA THR A 370 -7.07 14.68 -51.77
C THR A 370 -7.51 13.79 -52.93
N ALA A 371 -8.82 13.60 -53.07
CA ALA A 371 -9.41 12.78 -54.11
C ALA A 371 -10.24 13.62 -55.08
N THR A 372 -10.35 13.14 -56.31
CA THR A 372 -11.32 13.64 -57.29
C THR A 372 -12.31 12.54 -57.64
N SER A 373 -13.58 12.90 -57.85
CA SER A 373 -14.63 12.00 -58.33
C SER A 373 -15.69 12.79 -59.10
N GLY A 374 -16.38 12.15 -60.04
CA GLY A 374 -17.48 12.78 -60.78
C GLY A 374 -18.82 12.42 -60.17
N GLU A 375 -19.48 13.32 -59.46
CA GLU A 375 -20.82 13.05 -58.95
C GLU A 375 -21.85 12.93 -60.07
N LEU A 376 -22.85 12.06 -59.89
CA LEU A 376 -23.97 11.85 -60.79
C LEU A 376 -25.29 11.89 -60.03
N LEU A 377 -26.24 12.70 -60.51
CA LEU A 377 -27.65 12.63 -60.14
C LEU A 377 -28.49 12.30 -61.38
N ALA A 378 -29.29 11.26 -61.29
CA ALA A 378 -30.20 10.82 -62.34
C ALA A 378 -31.65 10.82 -61.82
N LEU A 379 -32.55 11.49 -62.54
CA LEU A 379 -33.98 11.31 -62.39
C LEU A 379 -34.45 10.32 -63.46
N ILE A 380 -34.95 9.16 -63.02
CA ILE A 380 -35.24 8.00 -63.84
C ILE A 380 -36.75 7.72 -63.80
N LEU A 381 -37.34 7.51 -64.99
CA LEU A 381 -38.72 7.10 -65.19
C LEU A 381 -38.78 5.61 -65.55
N PRO A 382 -39.96 4.95 -65.45
CA PRO A 382 -40.11 3.56 -65.88
C PRO A 382 -39.73 3.34 -67.34
N GLY A 383 -39.00 2.26 -67.62
CA GLY A 383 -38.46 1.92 -68.94
C GLY A 383 -36.92 1.84 -68.93
N GLU A 384 -36.32 1.11 -69.87
CA GLU A 384 -34.86 1.00 -69.96
C GLU A 384 -34.23 2.36 -70.30
N TYR A 385 -33.28 2.80 -69.47
CA TYR A 385 -32.51 4.05 -69.66
C TYR A 385 -33.35 5.32 -69.88
N ASN A 386 -34.54 5.36 -69.27
CA ASN A 386 -35.47 6.48 -69.42
C ASN A 386 -35.19 7.58 -68.39
N PHE A 387 -34.25 8.47 -68.73
CA PHE A 387 -33.91 9.61 -67.88
C PHE A 387 -34.86 10.78 -68.17
N ALA A 388 -35.30 11.51 -67.14
CA ALA A 388 -35.90 12.83 -67.29
C ALA A 388 -34.91 13.95 -66.92
N LEU A 389 -33.87 13.62 -66.16
CA LEU A 389 -32.78 14.53 -65.80
C LEU A 389 -31.52 13.71 -65.52
N LEU A 390 -30.39 14.17 -66.01
CA LEU A 390 -29.07 13.63 -65.71
C LEU A 390 -28.14 14.80 -65.45
N MET A 391 -27.50 14.84 -64.29
CA MET A 391 -26.56 15.91 -63.93
C MET A 391 -25.27 15.31 -63.42
N THR A 392 -24.14 15.85 -63.87
CA THR A 392 -22.82 15.45 -63.38
C THR A 392 -22.01 16.66 -62.96
N GLN A 393 -21.13 16.50 -61.98
CA GLN A 393 -20.14 17.52 -61.62
C GLN A 393 -18.85 16.89 -61.12
N ASP A 394 -17.73 17.57 -61.30
CA ASP A 394 -16.44 17.16 -60.76
C ASP A 394 -16.34 17.62 -59.31
N LEU A 395 -16.03 16.69 -58.41
CA LEU A 395 -15.79 16.95 -56.99
C LEU A 395 -14.32 16.79 -56.66
N ILE A 396 -13.80 17.72 -55.88
CA ILE A 396 -12.51 17.61 -55.19
C ILE A 396 -12.82 17.49 -53.69
N VAL A 397 -12.33 16.42 -53.08
CA VAL A 397 -12.46 16.13 -51.65
C VAL A 397 -11.08 16.26 -51.02
N ASP A 398 -10.86 17.25 -50.17
CA ASP A 398 -9.66 17.35 -49.33
C ASP A 398 -9.99 16.91 -47.92
N LEU A 399 -9.24 15.94 -47.42
CA LEU A 399 -9.45 15.29 -46.14
C LEU A 399 -8.19 15.37 -45.28
N ARG A 400 -8.39 15.76 -44.03
CA ARG A 400 -7.42 15.61 -42.95
C ARG A 400 -8.08 14.87 -41.80
N CYS A 401 -7.38 13.88 -41.27
CA CYS A 401 -7.81 13.14 -40.10
C CYS A 401 -6.69 13.15 -39.07
N THR A 402 -7.04 13.61 -37.88
CA THR A 402 -6.25 13.43 -36.65
C THR A 402 -7.01 12.48 -35.73
N TYR A 403 -6.39 12.03 -34.66
CA TYR A 403 -6.98 11.07 -33.74
C TYR A 403 -6.93 11.60 -32.32
N THR A 404 -7.99 11.37 -31.57
CA THR A 404 -8.08 11.69 -30.14
C THR A 404 -8.59 10.49 -29.37
N PHE A 405 -8.08 10.27 -28.16
CA PHE A 405 -8.63 9.25 -27.27
C PHE A 405 -10.05 9.61 -26.84
N ALA A 406 -10.92 8.61 -26.81
CA ALA A 406 -12.26 8.71 -26.28
C ALA A 406 -12.63 7.43 -25.52
N GLU A 407 -13.49 7.59 -24.51
CA GLU A 407 -13.94 6.50 -23.66
C GLU A 407 -15.02 5.68 -24.39
N ASN A 408 -14.85 4.36 -24.45
CA ASN A 408 -15.85 3.44 -25.00
C ASN A 408 -15.81 2.11 -24.25
N ASN A 409 -16.95 1.68 -23.68
CA ASN A 409 -17.08 0.40 -22.96
C ASN A 409 -15.93 0.11 -21.96
N ASN A 410 -15.54 1.11 -21.15
CA ASN A 410 -14.44 1.01 -20.17
C ASN A 410 -13.02 0.81 -20.76
N ASP A 411 -12.82 0.97 -22.07
CA ASP A 411 -11.50 1.09 -22.69
C ASP A 411 -11.37 2.46 -23.40
N LEU A 412 -10.19 2.76 -23.94
CA LEU A 412 -10.04 3.90 -24.85
C LEU A 412 -10.02 3.44 -26.29
N VAL A 413 -10.87 4.08 -27.07
CA VAL A 413 -10.80 4.02 -28.52
C VAL A 413 -10.21 5.31 -29.04
N LEU A 414 -9.44 5.20 -30.12
CA LEU A 414 -9.02 6.38 -30.87
C LEU A 414 -10.14 6.77 -31.82
N ILE A 415 -10.76 7.92 -31.60
CA ILE A 415 -11.78 8.44 -32.51
C ILE A 415 -11.13 9.38 -33.53
N PRO A 416 -11.45 9.23 -34.83
CA PRO A 416 -10.98 10.14 -35.87
C PRO A 416 -11.67 11.51 -35.75
N VAL A 417 -10.88 12.57 -35.76
CA VAL A 417 -11.33 13.95 -35.95
C VAL A 417 -11.13 14.28 -37.42
N LEU A 418 -12.24 14.33 -38.17
CA LEU A 418 -12.27 14.53 -39.61
C LEU A 418 -12.51 16.00 -39.97
N GLU A 419 -11.58 16.57 -40.73
CA GLU A 419 -11.74 17.85 -41.43
C GLU A 419 -11.86 17.55 -42.92
N ILE A 420 -13.07 17.71 -43.48
CA ILE A 420 -13.34 17.44 -44.90
C ILE A 420 -13.84 18.72 -45.55
N THR A 421 -13.22 19.09 -46.66
CA THR A 421 -13.67 20.19 -47.52
C THR A 421 -13.97 19.66 -48.91
N LEU A 422 -15.14 20.02 -49.43
CA LEU A 422 -15.56 19.65 -50.78
C LEU A 422 -15.64 20.91 -51.64
N SER A 423 -15.22 20.79 -52.89
CA SER A 423 -15.46 21.79 -53.92
C SER A 423 -15.96 21.11 -55.19
N ALA A 424 -16.90 21.76 -55.88
CA ALA A 424 -17.47 21.28 -57.13
C ALA A 424 -17.04 22.18 -58.31
N ALA A 425 -16.83 21.56 -59.47
CA ALA A 425 -16.56 22.23 -60.74
C ALA A 425 -17.24 21.49 -61.90
N ASN A 426 -17.24 22.11 -63.08
CA ASN A 426 -17.62 21.46 -64.34
C ASN A 426 -19.02 20.78 -64.31
N VAL A 427 -20.03 21.52 -63.87
CA VAL A 427 -21.43 21.02 -63.86
C VAL A 427 -21.93 20.82 -65.28
N TYR A 428 -22.42 19.62 -65.58
CA TYR A 428 -23.08 19.26 -66.82
C TYR A 428 -24.51 18.82 -66.54
N ILE A 429 -25.46 19.31 -67.32
CA ILE A 429 -26.89 19.02 -67.17
C ILE A 429 -27.41 18.53 -68.51
N TYR A 430 -28.02 17.34 -68.51
CA TYR A 430 -28.68 16.72 -69.64
C TYR A 430 -30.14 16.43 -69.28
N GLU A 431 -31.06 17.02 -70.01
CA GLU A 431 -32.51 16.93 -69.78
C GLU A 431 -33.18 16.46 -71.08
N PRO A 432 -33.20 15.15 -71.33
CA PRO A 432 -33.89 14.61 -72.49
C PRO A 432 -35.41 14.73 -72.28
N PRO A 433 -36.20 14.86 -73.37
CA PRO A 433 -37.65 14.89 -73.26
C PRO A 433 -38.16 13.56 -72.67
N PRO A 434 -38.80 13.56 -71.50
CA PRO A 434 -39.22 12.32 -70.85
C PRO A 434 -40.36 11.67 -71.63
N THR A 435 -40.32 10.35 -71.75
CA THR A 435 -41.41 9.58 -72.39
C THR A 435 -41.86 8.43 -71.50
N ILE A 436 -43.14 8.06 -71.49
CA ILE A 436 -43.63 6.83 -70.85
C ILE A 436 -44.50 6.11 -71.88
N ASN A 437 -44.20 4.83 -72.14
CA ASN A 437 -44.87 4.03 -73.17
C ASN A 437 -44.88 4.70 -74.56
N GLY A 438 -43.81 5.44 -74.91
CA GLY A 438 -43.68 6.16 -76.17
C GLY A 438 -44.42 7.50 -76.27
N LYS A 439 -45.11 7.95 -75.20
CA LYS A 439 -45.77 9.26 -75.14
C LYS A 439 -44.90 10.27 -74.39
N PRO A 440 -44.75 11.52 -74.87
CA PRO A 440 -44.10 12.59 -74.12
C PRO A 440 -44.80 12.85 -72.78
N VAL A 441 -44.02 13.04 -71.71
CA VAL A 441 -44.52 13.31 -70.36
C VAL A 441 -44.37 14.80 -70.05
N ASP A 442 -45.48 15.54 -70.02
CA ASP A 442 -45.51 16.89 -69.47
C ASP A 442 -46.37 16.88 -68.19
N ASN A 443 -45.70 16.90 -67.02
CA ASN A 443 -46.35 16.80 -65.73
C ASN A 443 -45.81 17.89 -64.77
N PRO A 444 -46.68 18.72 -64.16
CA PRO A 444 -46.24 19.80 -63.27
C PRO A 444 -45.38 19.35 -62.08
N LEU A 445 -45.67 18.19 -61.49
CA LEU A 445 -44.89 17.66 -60.35
C LEU A 445 -43.51 17.16 -60.79
N LEU A 446 -43.43 16.52 -61.96
CA LEU A 446 -42.15 16.11 -62.56
C LEU A 446 -41.29 17.35 -62.87
N ASN A 447 -41.87 18.37 -63.51
CA ASN A 447 -41.18 19.61 -63.86
C ASN A 447 -40.71 20.36 -62.60
N GLN A 448 -41.52 20.39 -61.54
CA GLN A 448 -41.14 20.96 -60.25
C GLN A 448 -39.96 20.20 -59.62
N GLN A 449 -39.97 18.87 -59.66
CA GLN A 449 -38.88 18.05 -59.12
C GLN A 449 -37.58 18.22 -59.92
N ILE A 450 -37.66 18.36 -61.25
CA ILE A 450 -36.51 18.65 -62.11
C ILE A 450 -35.92 20.02 -61.76
N ALA A 451 -36.75 21.07 -61.67
CA ALA A 451 -36.31 22.41 -61.30
C ALA A 451 -35.67 22.45 -59.91
N ARG A 452 -36.27 21.75 -58.94
CA ARG A 452 -35.72 21.59 -57.60
C ARG A 452 -34.36 20.91 -57.61
N SER A 453 -34.24 19.78 -58.31
CA SER A 453 -33.00 19.01 -58.39
C SER A 453 -31.87 19.86 -58.97
N LYS A 454 -32.13 20.64 -60.03
CA LYS A 454 -31.15 21.58 -60.62
C LYS A 454 -30.70 22.66 -59.65
N ALA A 455 -31.62 23.21 -58.85
CA ALA A 455 -31.31 24.26 -57.88
C ALA A 455 -30.48 23.73 -56.69
N GLU A 456 -30.70 22.49 -56.28
CA GLU A 456 -30.06 21.87 -55.11
C GLU A 456 -28.70 21.21 -55.43
N PHE A 457 -28.41 20.91 -56.69
CA PHE A 457 -27.30 20.02 -57.09
C PHE A 457 -25.89 20.49 -56.70
N SER A 458 -25.61 21.80 -56.67
CA SER A 458 -24.24 22.30 -56.42
C SER A 458 -23.92 22.69 -54.98
N THR A 459 -24.90 23.02 -54.13
CA THR A 459 -24.65 23.48 -52.75
C THR A 459 -25.24 22.54 -51.71
N VAL A 460 -26.55 22.29 -51.78
CA VAL A 460 -27.26 21.40 -50.85
C VAL A 460 -26.76 19.96 -50.98
N ASN A 461 -26.46 19.53 -52.20
CA ASN A 461 -25.93 18.20 -52.43
C ASN A 461 -24.49 18.04 -51.91
N LEU A 462 -23.66 19.10 -51.89
CA LEU A 462 -22.31 19.03 -51.29
C LEU A 462 -22.35 18.73 -49.80
N ASP A 463 -23.29 19.34 -49.06
CA ASP A 463 -23.51 19.03 -47.65
C ASP A 463 -23.96 17.58 -47.45
N GLU A 464 -24.85 17.07 -48.32
CA GLU A 464 -25.30 15.67 -48.31
C GLU A 464 -24.15 14.70 -48.65
N GLN A 465 -23.30 15.02 -49.64
CA GLN A 465 -22.10 14.24 -49.97
C GLN A 465 -21.09 14.26 -48.85
N ASN A 466 -20.86 15.42 -48.22
CA ASN A 466 -19.98 15.52 -47.07
C ASN A 466 -20.48 14.62 -45.92
N ALA A 467 -21.78 14.69 -45.60
CA ALA A 467 -22.38 13.85 -44.57
C ALA A 467 -22.24 12.34 -44.88
N ARG A 468 -22.38 11.94 -46.15
CA ARG A 468 -22.16 10.55 -46.60
C ARG A 468 -20.70 10.12 -46.43
N ILE A 469 -19.74 10.92 -46.87
CA ILE A 469 -18.31 10.63 -46.72
C ILE A 469 -17.93 10.56 -45.23
N VAL A 470 -18.37 11.53 -44.42
CA VAL A 470 -18.15 11.52 -42.97
C VAL A 470 -18.73 10.25 -42.34
N LYS A 471 -19.91 9.81 -42.75
CA LYS A 471 -20.55 8.60 -42.23
C LYS A 471 -19.72 7.34 -42.50
N GLU A 472 -19.21 7.16 -43.72
CA GLU A 472 -18.39 6.00 -44.06
C GLU A 472 -17.04 5.98 -43.31
N LEU A 473 -16.43 7.16 -43.13
CA LEU A 473 -15.11 7.28 -42.51
C LEU A 473 -15.15 7.24 -40.97
N ARG A 474 -16.16 7.87 -40.34
CA ARG A 474 -16.20 8.10 -38.88
C ARG A 474 -16.29 6.81 -38.07
N HIS A 475 -17.00 5.80 -38.56
CA HIS A 475 -17.24 4.55 -37.81
C HIS A 475 -16.15 3.49 -37.99
N THR A 476 -15.32 3.62 -39.04
CA THR A 476 -14.41 2.55 -39.48
C THR A 476 -12.94 2.87 -39.21
N LEU A 477 -12.58 4.16 -39.15
CA LEU A 477 -11.23 4.64 -38.83
C LEU A 477 -10.94 4.62 -37.32
N VAL A 478 -11.33 3.58 -36.58
CA VAL A 478 -11.08 3.48 -35.14
C VAL A 478 -10.10 2.33 -34.88
N PRO A 479 -8.78 2.60 -34.76
CA PRO A 479 -7.85 1.59 -34.28
C PRO A 479 -8.24 1.17 -32.86
N ALA A 480 -8.31 -0.14 -32.63
CA ALA A 480 -8.51 -0.67 -31.28
C ALA A 480 -7.18 -0.54 -30.50
N VAL A 481 -7.21 0.17 -29.38
CA VAL A 481 -6.08 0.30 -28.45
C VAL A 481 -6.61 -0.13 -27.10
N SER A 482 -5.92 -1.04 -26.42
CA SER A 482 -6.30 -1.41 -25.06
C SER A 482 -5.33 -0.81 -24.06
N VAL A 483 -5.75 0.23 -23.34
CA VAL A 483 -4.91 0.87 -22.30
C VAL A 483 -4.73 -0.05 -21.10
N ILE A 484 -5.76 -0.85 -20.83
CA ILE A 484 -5.74 -1.87 -19.79
C ILE A 484 -4.63 -2.90 -20.05
N SER A 485 -4.42 -3.28 -21.32
CA SER A 485 -3.34 -4.20 -21.70
C SER A 485 -1.96 -3.61 -21.38
N PHE A 486 -1.74 -2.32 -21.66
CA PHE A 486 -0.47 -1.66 -21.30
C PHE A 486 -0.22 -1.65 -19.80
N ILE A 487 -1.23 -1.36 -18.97
CA ILE A 487 -1.07 -1.42 -17.51
C ILE A 487 -0.68 -2.83 -17.06
N HIS A 488 -1.40 -3.83 -17.55
CA HIS A 488 -1.12 -5.23 -17.24
C HIS A 488 0.21 -5.73 -17.77
N GLU A 489 0.88 -5.03 -18.67
CA GLU A 489 2.22 -5.39 -19.17
C GLU A 489 3.36 -4.69 -18.39
N HIS A 490 3.07 -3.56 -17.73
CA HIS A 490 4.11 -2.64 -17.25
C HIS A 490 4.07 -2.41 -15.74
N ILE A 491 2.96 -2.67 -15.05
CA ILE A 491 2.86 -2.48 -13.59
C ILE A 491 2.28 -3.74 -12.96
N TYR A 492 3.11 -4.45 -12.22
CA TYR A 492 2.73 -5.61 -11.43
C TYR A 492 3.04 -5.37 -9.97
N PHE A 493 2.27 -6.00 -9.09
CA PHE A 493 2.52 -5.97 -7.66
C PHE A 493 3.00 -7.35 -7.22
N ASP A 494 3.82 -7.38 -6.17
CA ASP A 494 4.29 -8.65 -5.61
C ASP A 494 3.09 -9.52 -5.15
N TYR A 495 3.32 -10.82 -5.02
CA TYR A 495 2.30 -11.81 -4.60
C TYR A 495 1.13 -11.98 -5.58
N ASN A 496 1.43 -12.04 -6.88
CA ASN A 496 0.46 -12.22 -7.95
C ASN A 496 -0.69 -11.20 -7.92
N ARG A 497 -0.40 -9.91 -7.74
CA ARG A 497 -1.41 -8.83 -7.72
C ARG A 497 -1.21 -7.87 -8.88
N THR A 498 -2.31 -7.31 -9.35
CA THR A 498 -2.35 -6.31 -10.44
C THR A 498 -3.42 -5.26 -10.14
N LEU A 499 -3.31 -4.11 -10.80
CA LEU A 499 -4.45 -3.20 -10.90
C LEU A 499 -5.57 -3.91 -11.67
N VAL A 500 -6.78 -3.90 -11.11
CA VAL A 500 -8.02 -4.19 -11.83
C VAL A 500 -8.71 -2.86 -12.10
N ALA A 501 -8.77 -2.49 -13.38
CA ALA A 501 -9.40 -1.27 -13.84
C ALA A 501 -10.92 -1.36 -13.66
N ASP A 502 -11.50 -0.42 -12.91
CA ASP A 502 -12.95 -0.30 -12.76
C ASP A 502 -13.51 0.76 -13.72
N VAL A 503 -12.78 1.87 -13.89
CA VAL A 503 -13.18 3.02 -14.71
C VAL A 503 -11.97 3.63 -15.38
N LEU A 504 -12.13 4.03 -16.64
CA LEU A 504 -11.09 4.71 -17.39
C LEU A 504 -11.60 6.07 -17.90
N ARG A 505 -10.76 7.10 -17.78
CA ARG A 505 -11.04 8.47 -18.20
C ARG A 505 -9.94 9.03 -19.09
N ALA A 506 -10.29 9.83 -20.10
CA ALA A 506 -9.32 10.56 -20.92
C ALA A 506 -9.70 12.04 -21.12
N PRO A 507 -9.78 12.84 -20.04
CA PRO A 507 -10.12 14.26 -20.15
C PRO A 507 -9.09 15.08 -20.93
N ARG A 508 -7.80 14.70 -20.83
CA ARG A 508 -6.65 15.21 -21.60
C ARG A 508 -5.59 14.11 -21.62
N ASP A 509 -5.04 13.83 -20.44
CA ASP A 509 -4.25 12.64 -20.13
C ASP A 509 -5.16 11.50 -19.71
N ILE A 510 -4.59 10.32 -19.62
CA ILE A 510 -5.34 9.08 -19.44
C ILE A 510 -5.26 8.68 -17.97
N ALA A 511 -6.41 8.47 -17.35
CA ALA A 511 -6.52 7.98 -15.98
C ALA A 511 -7.26 6.65 -15.93
N VAL A 512 -6.68 5.69 -15.22
CA VAL A 512 -7.29 4.40 -14.94
C VAL A 512 -7.49 4.29 -13.44
N PHE A 513 -8.76 4.26 -13.02
CA PHE A 513 -9.18 4.15 -11.64
C PHE A 513 -9.62 2.72 -11.35
N GLY A 514 -9.18 2.19 -10.21
CA GLY A 514 -9.53 0.82 -9.85
C GLY A 514 -9.05 0.42 -8.48
N ARG A 515 -8.72 -0.86 -8.36
CA ARG A 515 -8.35 -1.50 -7.11
C ARG A 515 -7.21 -2.49 -7.32
N ILE A 516 -6.41 -2.68 -6.28
CA ILE A 516 -5.41 -3.75 -6.27
C ILE A 516 -6.11 -5.06 -5.94
N ASN A 517 -6.08 -6.00 -6.87
CA ASN A 517 -6.65 -7.33 -6.69
C ASN A 517 -5.60 -8.38 -7.06
N PRO A 518 -5.71 -9.60 -6.51
CA PRO A 518 -4.93 -10.72 -7.03
C PRO A 518 -5.24 -10.91 -8.52
N LEU A 519 -4.20 -11.16 -9.33
CA LEU A 519 -4.20 -11.42 -10.79
C LEU A 519 -5.25 -12.47 -11.20
N ARG A 520 -5.65 -13.33 -10.25
CA ARG A 520 -6.79 -14.23 -10.36
C ARG A 520 -7.63 -14.02 -9.10
N ALA A 521 -8.87 -13.57 -9.25
CA ALA A 521 -9.79 -13.24 -8.17
C ALA A 521 -10.33 -14.49 -7.43
N ASP A 522 -9.46 -15.45 -7.11
CA ASP A 522 -9.85 -16.82 -6.78
C ASP A 522 -10.22 -16.98 -5.30
N SER A 523 -9.57 -16.24 -4.38
CA SER A 523 -9.96 -16.19 -2.96
C SER A 523 -9.14 -15.16 -2.16
N SER A 524 -9.75 -14.33 -1.31
CA SER A 524 -9.05 -13.59 -0.26
C SER A 524 -9.49 -14.02 1.14
N ILE A 525 -8.55 -14.38 2.00
CA ILE A 525 -8.82 -14.75 3.40
C ILE A 525 -9.15 -13.52 4.25
N SER A 526 -10.08 -13.66 5.18
CA SER A 526 -10.45 -12.63 6.15
C SER A 526 -10.76 -13.24 7.52
N PRO A 527 -10.33 -12.59 8.63
CA PRO A 527 -9.42 -11.44 8.66
C PRO A 527 -7.99 -11.85 8.24
N VAL A 528 -7.21 -10.90 7.75
CA VAL A 528 -5.82 -11.13 7.29
C VAL A 528 -4.82 -11.11 8.46
N GLU A 529 -5.23 -10.56 9.60
CA GLU A 529 -4.52 -10.62 10.87
C GLU A 529 -5.51 -10.90 12.00
N HIS A 530 -5.10 -11.74 12.96
CA HIS A 530 -5.92 -12.01 14.13
C HIS A 530 -5.05 -12.21 15.37
N VAL A 531 -5.43 -11.60 16.49
CA VAL A 531 -4.81 -11.85 17.80
C VAL A 531 -5.83 -12.56 18.67
N MET A 532 -5.44 -13.67 19.31
CA MET A 532 -6.32 -14.50 20.11
C MET A 532 -5.61 -15.08 21.34
N VAL A 533 -6.37 -15.46 22.36
CA VAL A 533 -5.83 -16.13 23.55
C VAL A 533 -5.63 -17.62 23.27
N SER A 534 -4.59 -18.23 23.83
CA SER A 534 -4.37 -19.68 23.75
C SER A 534 -5.59 -20.50 24.20
N GLY A 535 -5.83 -21.64 23.55
CA GLY A 535 -7.00 -22.50 23.76
C GLY A 535 -8.31 -21.97 23.18
N SER A 536 -8.33 -20.79 22.56
CA SER A 536 -9.52 -20.24 21.89
C SER A 536 -9.61 -20.69 20.41
N THR A 537 -10.72 -20.35 19.77
CA THR A 537 -11.00 -20.73 18.37
C THR A 537 -11.44 -19.52 17.55
N HIS A 538 -11.10 -19.48 16.26
CA HIS A 538 -11.50 -18.41 15.37
C HIS A 538 -11.92 -18.93 13.99
N LYS A 539 -12.94 -18.32 13.37
CA LYS A 539 -13.40 -18.66 12.01
C LYS A 539 -12.79 -17.73 10.97
N PHE A 540 -11.99 -18.28 10.08
CA PHE A 540 -11.57 -17.60 8.86
C PHE A 540 -12.58 -17.84 7.74
N VAL A 541 -12.75 -16.83 6.89
CA VAL A 541 -13.60 -16.90 5.70
C VAL A 541 -12.79 -16.50 4.47
N VAL A 542 -13.24 -16.94 3.29
CA VAL A 542 -12.68 -16.53 2.01
C VAL A 542 -13.72 -15.77 1.17
N ALA A 543 -13.28 -14.78 0.41
CA ALA A 543 -14.10 -14.08 -0.58
C ALA A 543 -13.65 -14.45 -2.01
N PRO A 544 -14.55 -14.83 -2.93
CA PRO A 544 -16.01 -14.92 -2.75
C PRO A 544 -16.41 -16.07 -1.80
N ALA A 545 -17.51 -15.87 -1.07
CA ALA A 545 -18.02 -16.87 -0.15
C ALA A 545 -18.37 -18.17 -0.89
N GLY A 546 -17.97 -19.32 -0.34
CA GLY A 546 -18.21 -20.63 -0.94
C GLY A 546 -17.13 -21.10 -1.92
N ALA A 547 -16.02 -20.37 -2.08
CA ALA A 547 -14.86 -20.85 -2.81
C ALA A 547 -14.33 -22.17 -2.22
N ASN A 548 -14.02 -23.14 -3.09
CA ASN A 548 -13.50 -24.44 -2.65
C ASN A 548 -11.99 -24.32 -2.36
N VAL A 549 -11.64 -24.32 -1.08
CA VAL A 549 -10.27 -24.09 -0.62
C VAL A 549 -9.81 -25.18 0.35
N LYS A 550 -8.54 -25.56 0.22
CA LYS A 550 -7.81 -26.37 1.19
C LYS A 550 -7.21 -25.46 2.26
N TRP A 551 -7.54 -25.73 3.52
CA TRP A 551 -7.00 -25.01 4.68
C TRP A 551 -5.76 -25.70 5.23
N THR A 552 -4.76 -24.90 5.60
CA THR A 552 -3.55 -25.36 6.28
C THR A 552 -3.12 -24.36 7.35
N VAL A 553 -2.39 -24.82 8.35
CA VAL A 553 -1.78 -23.99 9.38
C VAL A 553 -0.31 -24.38 9.55
N GLU A 554 0.54 -23.39 9.77
CA GLU A 554 1.99 -23.56 9.93
C GLU A 554 2.49 -22.65 11.05
N CYS A 555 3.38 -23.17 11.90
CA CYS A 555 4.06 -22.38 12.93
C CYS A 555 5.14 -21.51 12.29
N LEU A 556 5.07 -20.19 12.50
CA LEU A 556 6.06 -19.23 12.02
C LEU A 556 7.02 -18.79 13.13
N GLN A 557 6.49 -18.59 14.34
CA GLN A 557 7.26 -18.09 15.48
C GLN A 557 6.78 -18.68 16.79
N GLY A 558 7.71 -18.87 17.72
CA GLY A 558 7.48 -19.73 18.87
C GLY A 558 7.86 -21.16 18.52
N ASN A 559 8.12 -21.96 19.54
CA ASN A 559 8.50 -23.36 19.39
C ASN A 559 7.60 -24.29 20.22
N PRO A 560 6.26 -24.18 20.11
CA PRO A 560 5.41 -25.13 20.79
C PRO A 560 5.40 -26.46 20.03
N GLU A 561 5.31 -27.57 20.76
CA GLU A 561 5.11 -28.89 20.16
C GLU A 561 3.79 -29.01 19.40
N ASP A 562 2.78 -28.24 19.83
CA ASP A 562 1.47 -28.11 19.19
C ASP A 562 1.20 -26.65 18.84
N TYR A 563 0.91 -26.37 17.57
CA TYR A 563 0.57 -25.05 17.04
C TYR A 563 -0.88 -24.98 16.55
N GLY A 564 -1.72 -25.94 16.95
CA GLY A 564 -3.14 -25.98 16.66
C GLY A 564 -3.48 -26.60 15.31
N THR A 565 -4.78 -26.65 15.01
CA THR A 565 -5.30 -27.24 13.76
C THR A 565 -6.38 -26.36 13.15
N ILE A 566 -6.54 -26.44 11.83
CA ILE A 566 -7.64 -25.79 11.11
C ILE A 566 -8.45 -26.84 10.36
N ASN A 567 -9.78 -26.75 10.45
CA ASN A 567 -10.68 -27.68 9.76
C ASN A 567 -11.09 -27.17 8.37
N ALA A 568 -11.79 -28.03 7.61
CA ALA A 568 -12.25 -27.71 6.26
C ALA A 568 -13.25 -26.53 6.18
N ALA A 569 -13.89 -26.15 7.30
CA ALA A 569 -14.80 -25.01 7.38
C ALA A 569 -14.09 -23.68 7.72
N GLY A 570 -12.75 -23.68 7.78
CA GLY A 570 -11.96 -22.51 8.15
C GLY A 570 -11.95 -22.20 9.65
N MET A 571 -12.40 -23.12 10.51
CA MET A 571 -12.27 -22.94 11.97
C MET A 571 -10.89 -23.37 12.43
N TYR A 572 -10.13 -22.41 12.93
CA TYR A 572 -8.85 -22.61 13.58
C TYR A 572 -9.03 -22.81 15.09
N TYR A 573 -8.35 -23.84 15.63
CA TYR A 573 -8.32 -24.21 17.02
C TYR A 573 -6.91 -23.98 17.55
N SER A 574 -6.72 -22.93 18.35
CA SER A 574 -5.41 -22.64 18.92
C SER A 574 -5.08 -23.63 20.05
N PRO A 575 -3.80 -24.00 20.22
CA PRO A 575 -3.37 -24.86 21.31
C PRO A 575 -3.35 -24.09 22.62
N THR A 576 -3.24 -24.80 23.74
CA THR A 576 -2.80 -24.20 25.00
C THR A 576 -1.29 -24.01 24.95
N LEU A 577 -0.82 -22.77 25.10
CA LEU A 577 0.61 -22.48 25.06
C LEU A 577 1.26 -22.78 26.42
N PRO A 578 2.52 -23.27 26.43
CA PRO A 578 3.31 -23.35 27.65
C PRO A 578 3.45 -21.98 28.33
N GLY A 579 3.47 -21.94 29.66
CA GLY A 579 3.47 -20.66 30.40
C GLY A 579 4.74 -19.82 30.25
N ASP A 580 5.84 -20.41 29.80
CA ASP A 580 7.09 -19.71 29.46
C ASP A 580 7.08 -19.11 28.04
N THR A 581 6.14 -19.50 27.18
CA THR A 581 5.92 -18.90 25.87
C THR A 581 5.04 -17.66 26.05
N SER A 582 5.44 -16.49 25.55
CA SER A 582 4.59 -15.28 25.60
C SER A 582 3.53 -15.29 24.51
N PHE A 583 3.92 -15.74 23.31
CA PHE A 583 3.03 -15.93 22.17
C PHE A 583 3.59 -16.98 21.20
N ASN A 584 2.71 -17.52 20.37
CA ASN A 584 3.02 -18.27 19.15
C ASN A 584 2.43 -17.50 17.98
N ARG A 585 3.14 -17.46 16.85
CA ARG A 585 2.62 -16.92 15.60
C ARG A 585 2.51 -18.01 14.56
N VAL A 586 1.32 -18.15 13.99
CA VAL A 586 1.03 -19.13 12.93
C VAL A 586 0.55 -18.44 11.67
N ARG A 587 0.78 -19.09 10.53
CA ARG A 587 0.20 -18.76 9.24
C ARG A 587 -0.97 -19.68 8.99
N VAL A 588 -2.16 -19.10 8.81
CA VAL A 588 -3.32 -19.83 8.30
C VAL A 588 -3.43 -19.56 6.82
N THR A 589 -3.49 -20.62 6.01
CA THR A 589 -3.47 -20.51 4.56
C THR A 589 -4.67 -21.21 3.94
N ALA A 590 -5.39 -20.50 3.08
CA ALA A 590 -6.41 -21.03 2.19
C ALA A 590 -5.84 -21.17 0.78
N THR A 591 -5.90 -22.37 0.22
CA THR A 591 -5.45 -22.66 -1.15
C THR A 591 -6.64 -23.07 -2.01
N HIS A 592 -6.96 -22.29 -3.05
CA HIS A 592 -8.03 -22.60 -3.98
C HIS A 592 -7.71 -23.88 -4.77
N GLU A 593 -8.58 -24.88 -4.71
CA GLU A 593 -8.25 -26.23 -5.20
C GLU A 593 -8.07 -26.30 -6.72
N ALA A 594 -8.85 -25.52 -7.48
CA ALA A 594 -8.80 -25.59 -8.95
C ALA A 594 -7.63 -24.79 -9.53
N SER A 595 -7.33 -23.61 -8.97
CA SER A 595 -6.32 -22.71 -9.53
C SER A 595 -4.97 -22.76 -8.82
N GLY A 596 -4.91 -23.36 -7.63
CA GLY A 596 -3.73 -23.35 -6.77
C GLY A 596 -3.43 -21.99 -6.16
N PHE A 597 -4.33 -21.00 -6.28
CA PHE A 597 -4.14 -19.68 -5.68
C PHE A 597 -4.09 -19.76 -4.16
N VAL A 598 -3.19 -19.00 -3.53
CA VAL A 598 -2.94 -19.05 -2.09
C VAL A 598 -3.26 -17.70 -1.45
N SER A 599 -4.00 -17.71 -0.34
CA SER A 599 -4.24 -16.53 0.51
C SER A 599 -3.91 -16.87 1.96
N SER A 600 -3.17 -16.00 2.66
CA SER A 600 -2.68 -16.26 4.02
C SER A 600 -3.11 -15.19 5.02
N ALA A 601 -3.41 -15.62 6.24
CA ALA A 601 -3.65 -14.78 7.40
C ALA A 601 -2.57 -15.06 8.46
N LEU A 602 -2.18 -13.99 9.15
CA LEU A 602 -1.21 -14.06 10.23
C LEU A 602 -1.94 -14.08 11.57
N VAL A 603 -1.75 -15.14 12.34
CA VAL A 603 -2.45 -15.34 13.61
C VAL A 603 -1.46 -15.32 14.76
N THR A 604 -1.68 -14.42 15.71
CA THR A 604 -0.88 -14.31 16.92
C THR A 604 -1.68 -14.88 18.09
N VAL A 605 -1.24 -16.02 18.60
CA VAL A 605 -1.82 -16.67 19.78
C VAL A 605 -1.01 -16.21 20.99
N VAL A 606 -1.62 -15.45 21.90
CA VAL A 606 -0.98 -15.01 23.14
C VAL A 606 -1.35 -15.92 24.30
N THR A 607 -0.42 -16.11 25.23
CA THR A 607 -0.66 -16.98 26.42
C THR A 607 -1.58 -16.31 27.43
N SER A 608 -1.47 -14.99 27.60
CA SER A 608 -2.24 -14.22 28.57
C SER A 608 -3.27 -13.32 27.88
N GLN A 609 -4.50 -13.31 28.41
CA GLN A 609 -5.57 -12.43 27.90
C GLN A 609 -5.34 -10.96 28.27
N VAL A 610 -4.76 -10.71 29.46
CA VAL A 610 -4.42 -9.39 29.97
C VAL A 610 -2.93 -9.38 30.30
N THR A 611 -2.25 -8.30 29.98
CA THR A 611 -0.82 -8.12 30.25
C THR A 611 -0.58 -6.74 30.86
N LEU A 612 0.46 -6.59 31.69
CA LEU A 612 0.78 -5.37 32.41
C LEU A 612 2.31 -5.24 32.51
N ASN A 613 2.83 -4.07 32.17
CA ASN A 613 4.25 -3.74 32.28
C ASN A 613 4.47 -2.35 32.89
N PRO A 614 5.65 -2.10 33.46
CA PRO A 614 6.70 -3.08 33.79
C PRO A 614 6.24 -4.14 34.79
N LEU A 615 6.87 -5.33 34.77
CA LEU A 615 6.59 -6.38 35.74
C LEU A 615 7.03 -5.95 37.14
N ILE A 616 8.17 -5.28 37.25
CA ILE A 616 8.62 -4.62 38.47
C ILE A 616 9.39 -3.34 38.12
N GLN A 617 9.23 -2.29 38.91
CA GLN A 617 10.06 -1.09 38.85
C GLN A 617 10.36 -0.53 40.26
N VAL A 618 11.60 -0.11 40.47
CA VAL A 618 12.03 0.62 41.67
C VAL A 618 11.90 2.12 41.41
N CYS A 619 11.33 2.86 42.37
CA CYS A 619 11.32 4.32 42.34
C CYS A 619 11.50 4.90 43.75
N ASP A 620 11.92 6.16 43.82
CA ASP A 620 11.88 6.93 45.07
C ASP A 620 10.55 7.67 45.21
N VAL A 621 10.27 8.23 46.40
CA VAL A 621 9.01 8.96 46.66
C VAL A 621 8.80 10.18 45.75
N THR A 622 9.83 10.66 45.05
CA THR A 622 9.80 11.84 44.18
C THR A 622 9.52 11.50 42.71
N ARG A 623 9.68 10.23 42.31
CA ARG A 623 9.47 9.76 40.93
C ARG A 623 8.17 8.97 40.78
N THR A 624 7.51 9.14 39.64
CA THR A 624 6.36 8.33 39.23
C THR A 624 6.82 7.14 38.40
N VAL A 625 5.90 6.19 38.16
CA VAL A 625 6.14 5.04 37.28
C VAL A 625 5.05 4.98 36.23
N GLU A 626 5.44 4.96 34.96
CA GLU A 626 4.51 4.74 33.85
C GLU A 626 4.21 3.24 33.70
N LEU A 627 2.93 2.93 33.57
CA LEU A 627 2.38 1.58 33.43
C LEU A 627 1.63 1.50 32.11
N ALA A 628 1.69 0.34 31.47
CA ALA A 628 0.92 0.01 30.27
C ALA A 628 0.27 -1.36 30.43
N ALA A 629 -0.99 -1.50 30.05
CA ALA A 629 -1.67 -2.78 30.01
C ALA A 629 -2.28 -3.07 28.63
N GLY A 630 -2.36 -4.35 28.28
CA GLY A 630 -2.96 -4.81 27.04
C GLY A 630 -4.05 -5.86 27.28
N GLU A 631 -5.09 -5.87 26.45
CA GLU A 631 -6.14 -6.90 26.44
C GLU A 631 -6.44 -7.34 25.00
N VAL A 632 -6.56 -8.65 24.77
CA VAL A 632 -6.69 -9.26 23.43
C VAL A 632 -7.89 -8.70 22.64
N SER A 633 -9.02 -8.48 23.29
CA SER A 633 -10.24 -7.94 22.68
C SER A 633 -10.31 -6.42 22.68
N ARG A 634 -9.24 -5.74 23.14
CA ARG A 634 -9.20 -4.29 23.40
C ARG A 634 -10.34 -3.81 24.29
N GLY A 635 -10.80 -4.68 25.19
CA GLY A 635 -11.83 -4.36 26.17
C GLY A 635 -11.33 -3.39 27.24
N GLU A 636 -12.26 -2.73 27.91
CA GLU A 636 -11.92 -1.88 29.05
C GLU A 636 -11.27 -2.69 30.19
N LEU A 637 -10.26 -2.08 30.80
CA LEU A 637 -9.48 -2.64 31.91
C LEU A 637 -9.81 -1.91 33.21
N LEU A 638 -9.91 -2.67 34.30
CA LEU A 638 -10.09 -2.17 35.65
C LEU A 638 -8.75 -2.18 36.37
N TRP A 639 -8.32 -1.01 36.85
CA TRP A 639 -7.06 -0.80 37.54
C TRP A 639 -7.28 -0.72 39.05
N SER A 640 -6.44 -1.40 39.81
CA SER A 640 -6.51 -1.39 41.27
C SER A 640 -5.14 -1.57 41.90
N LEU A 641 -4.98 -1.07 43.12
CA LEU A 641 -3.86 -1.41 43.99
C LEU A 641 -4.35 -2.44 45.00
N LYS A 642 -3.55 -3.49 45.21
CA LYS A 642 -3.77 -4.39 46.32
C LYS A 642 -3.61 -3.63 47.63
N GLU A 643 -4.55 -3.83 48.55
CA GLU A 643 -4.59 -3.11 49.82
C GLU A 643 -3.29 -3.33 50.61
N THR A 644 -2.55 -2.24 50.81
CA THR A 644 -1.44 -2.16 51.78
C THR A 644 -1.99 -1.80 53.16
N ALA A 645 -1.13 -1.78 54.18
CA ALA A 645 -1.52 -1.18 55.46
C ALA A 645 -2.04 0.26 55.22
N SER A 646 -3.11 0.61 55.95
CA SER A 646 -3.97 1.76 55.65
C SER A 646 -3.16 3.05 55.48
N GLY A 647 -3.22 3.62 54.26
CA GLY A 647 -2.60 4.90 53.92
C GLY A 647 -1.10 4.87 53.64
N GLU A 648 -0.50 3.69 53.41
CA GLU A 648 0.92 3.55 53.07
C GLU A 648 1.22 3.46 51.57
N GLY A 649 0.33 2.85 50.79
CA GLY A 649 0.47 2.70 49.34
C GLY A 649 0.29 3.99 48.55
N GLY A 650 0.71 3.97 47.29
CA GLY A 650 0.55 5.06 46.34
C GLY A 650 -0.86 5.18 45.75
N GLU A 651 -0.96 5.90 44.65
CA GLU A 651 -2.19 6.09 43.88
C GLU A 651 -1.95 5.82 42.38
N LEU A 652 -3.00 5.39 41.68
CA LEU A 652 -3.00 5.23 40.22
C LEU A 652 -3.83 6.34 39.58
N ARG A 653 -3.31 6.92 38.50
CA ARG A 653 -4.03 7.92 37.69
C ARG A 653 -3.83 7.62 36.21
N PRO A 654 -4.75 8.05 35.32
CA PRO A 654 -4.47 8.03 33.89
C PRO A 654 -3.20 8.83 33.57
N SER A 655 -2.40 8.34 32.63
CA SER A 655 -1.17 9.02 32.24
C SER A 655 -1.46 10.34 31.52
N VAL A 656 -0.53 11.28 31.64
CA VAL A 656 -0.53 12.55 30.91
C VAL A 656 0.37 12.52 29.67
N LEU A 657 1.10 11.42 29.45
CA LEU A 657 1.96 11.25 28.30
C LEU A 657 1.13 10.85 27.07
N PRO A 658 1.50 11.29 25.85
CA PRO A 658 0.73 10.99 24.63
C PRO A 658 0.52 9.50 24.35
N ASP A 659 1.48 8.66 24.75
CA ASP A 659 1.45 7.20 24.57
C ASP A 659 1.31 6.44 25.91
N GLY A 660 1.02 7.17 27.00
CA GLY A 660 0.92 6.60 28.33
C GLY A 660 -0.49 6.08 28.62
N ASP A 661 -0.59 5.01 29.40
CA ASP A 661 -1.86 4.42 29.81
C ASP A 661 -2.21 4.89 31.24
N HIS A 662 -1.44 4.44 32.23
CA HIS A 662 -1.60 4.86 33.63
C HIS A 662 -0.26 5.21 34.27
N THR A 663 -0.30 6.10 35.25
CA THR A 663 0.84 6.51 36.06
C THR A 663 0.60 6.11 37.52
N TYR A 664 1.55 5.38 38.10
CA TYR A 664 1.64 5.19 39.54
C TYR A 664 2.38 6.37 40.19
N ILE A 665 1.77 6.91 41.24
CA ILE A 665 2.29 8.04 42.02
C ILE A 665 2.53 7.55 43.46
N PRO A 666 3.79 7.54 43.95
CA PRO A 666 4.08 7.15 45.32
C PRO A 666 3.42 8.07 46.34
N ARG A 667 3.07 7.50 47.50
CA ARG A 667 2.63 8.27 48.68
C ARG A 667 3.68 9.31 49.07
N ARG A 668 3.23 10.52 49.40
CA ARG A 668 4.05 11.60 49.99
C ARG A 668 3.43 12.14 51.29
N PRO A 669 4.25 12.55 52.27
CA PRO A 669 5.72 12.47 52.33
C PRO A 669 6.22 11.03 52.60
N ALA A 670 7.53 10.80 52.52
CA ALA A 670 8.11 9.50 52.84
C ALA A 670 7.78 9.03 54.26
N LEU A 671 7.53 7.73 54.42
CA LEU A 671 7.38 7.05 55.71
C LEU A 671 8.74 6.97 56.40
N ARG A 672 8.88 7.64 57.56
CA ARG A 672 10.18 7.77 58.26
C ARG A 672 10.68 6.45 58.88
N ASP A 673 9.75 5.58 59.24
CA ASP A 673 9.98 4.30 59.92
C ASP A 673 10.17 3.13 58.94
N LYS A 674 9.97 3.33 57.64
CA LYS A 674 10.11 2.30 56.61
C LYS A 674 11.27 2.57 55.67
N THR A 675 11.88 1.51 55.14
CA THR A 675 12.82 1.61 54.01
C THR A 675 12.09 1.46 52.67
N TYR A 676 11.10 0.59 52.63
CA TYR A 676 10.36 0.27 51.42
C TYR A 676 8.85 0.29 51.64
N VAL A 677 8.12 0.63 50.59
CA VAL A 677 6.72 0.23 50.38
C VAL A 677 6.69 -0.55 49.07
N LEU A 678 6.12 -1.75 49.08
CA LEU A 678 5.96 -2.58 47.91
C LEU A 678 4.48 -2.62 47.55
N ASP A 679 4.13 -1.98 46.44
CA ASP A 679 2.77 -1.94 45.93
C ASP A 679 2.58 -2.96 44.81
N GLU A 680 1.50 -3.74 44.89
CA GLU A 680 1.06 -4.64 43.82
C GLU A 680 -0.10 -3.98 43.06
N ILE A 681 0.13 -3.63 41.80
CA ILE A 681 -0.87 -3.14 40.87
C ILE A 681 -1.53 -4.35 40.22
N ILE A 682 -2.86 -4.38 40.19
CA ILE A 682 -3.66 -5.43 39.58
C ILE A 682 -4.56 -4.82 38.51
N VAL A 683 -4.43 -5.33 37.29
CA VAL A 683 -5.31 -5.00 36.17
C VAL A 683 -6.18 -6.19 35.85
N THR A 684 -7.50 -5.97 35.75
CA THR A 684 -8.50 -7.01 35.46
C THR A 684 -9.36 -6.64 34.27
N GLY A 685 -9.66 -7.59 33.39
CA GLY A 685 -10.60 -7.38 32.30
C GLY A 685 -12.01 -7.08 32.80
N LYS A 686 -12.65 -6.02 32.29
CA LYS A 686 -14.01 -5.65 32.70
C LYS A 686 -15.04 -6.73 32.35
N ILE A 687 -14.89 -7.35 31.18
CA ILE A 687 -15.78 -8.42 30.68
C ILE A 687 -15.38 -9.78 31.24
N SER A 688 -14.09 -10.13 31.17
CA SER A 688 -13.54 -11.37 31.72
C SER A 688 -12.82 -11.09 33.03
N LYS A 689 -13.54 -11.16 34.15
CA LYS A 689 -12.96 -10.90 35.49
C LYS A 689 -11.89 -11.92 35.92
N GLN A 690 -11.80 -13.05 35.23
CA GLN A 690 -10.74 -14.04 35.48
C GLN A 690 -9.42 -13.65 34.80
N ALA A 691 -9.49 -12.85 33.74
CA ALA A 691 -8.32 -12.33 33.06
C ALA A 691 -7.74 -11.15 33.86
N HIS A 692 -6.59 -11.36 34.48
CA HIS A 692 -5.89 -10.35 35.26
C HIS A 692 -4.38 -10.46 35.10
N ALA A 693 -3.67 -9.36 35.36
CA ALA A 693 -2.22 -9.29 35.42
C ALA A 693 -1.80 -8.43 36.63
N SER A 694 -0.64 -8.75 37.19
CA SER A 694 -0.04 -8.00 38.31
C SER A 694 1.32 -7.42 37.93
N ALA A 695 1.62 -6.25 38.47
CA ALA A 695 2.92 -5.60 38.45
C ALA A 695 3.28 -5.08 39.84
N TRP A 696 4.58 -4.86 40.08
CA TRP A 696 5.08 -4.43 41.38
C TRP A 696 5.83 -3.10 41.26
N VAL A 697 5.57 -2.17 42.16
CA VAL A 697 6.38 -0.97 42.33
C VAL A 697 7.02 -0.98 43.71
N LEU A 698 8.35 -1.01 43.75
CA LEU A 698 9.11 -0.92 44.98
C LEU A 698 9.50 0.55 45.23
N VAL A 699 8.79 1.21 46.13
CA VAL A 699 9.06 2.59 46.52
C VAL A 699 10.09 2.63 47.64
N THR A 700 11.26 3.21 47.38
CA THR A 700 12.26 3.50 48.40
C THR A 700 11.86 4.75 49.19
N GLN A 701 11.53 4.57 50.47
CA GLN A 701 11.15 5.65 51.40
C GLN A 701 12.37 6.41 51.93
N LYS A 702 13.52 5.72 52.02
CA LYS A 702 14.85 6.26 52.33
C LYS A 702 15.90 5.45 51.59
N VAL A 703 17.11 5.99 51.47
CA VAL A 703 18.23 5.29 50.84
C VAL A 703 18.51 3.98 51.60
N PRO A 704 18.48 2.81 50.93
CA PRO A 704 18.84 1.54 51.54
C PRO A 704 20.26 1.57 52.09
N PHE A 705 20.47 0.95 53.25
CA PHE A 705 21.78 0.92 53.89
C PHE A 705 22.65 -0.24 53.37
N LEU A 706 22.00 -1.35 53.02
CA LEU A 706 22.68 -2.52 52.49
C LEU A 706 22.61 -2.53 50.96
N THR A 707 23.74 -2.84 50.34
CA THR A 707 23.82 -3.24 48.93
C THR A 707 23.92 -4.76 48.86
N ILE A 708 23.19 -5.40 47.97
CA ILE A 708 23.25 -6.86 47.79
C ILE A 708 23.99 -7.14 46.48
N LYS A 709 25.00 -8.01 46.53
CA LYS A 709 25.78 -8.43 45.35
C LYS A 709 25.78 -9.95 45.21
N LEU A 710 26.09 -10.41 44.00
CA LEU A 710 26.33 -11.82 43.73
C LEU A 710 27.78 -12.20 44.09
N ALA A 711 27.94 -13.34 44.77
CA ALA A 711 29.23 -13.97 45.01
C ALA A 711 29.58 -14.98 43.89
N VAL A 712 30.87 -15.27 43.72
CA VAL A 712 31.44 -16.02 42.58
C VAL A 712 31.00 -17.50 42.52
N ASN A 713 30.33 -18.02 43.54
CA ASN A 713 29.95 -19.43 43.66
C ASN A 713 28.46 -19.64 43.31
N ALA A 714 28.16 -19.79 42.02
CA ALA A 714 26.81 -20.05 41.54
C ALA A 714 26.79 -21.24 40.57
N THR A 715 25.98 -22.24 40.90
CA THR A 715 25.62 -23.38 40.06
C THR A 715 24.42 -23.02 39.17
N VAL A 716 24.15 -23.81 38.12
CA VAL A 716 23.04 -23.54 37.19
C VAL A 716 21.71 -23.42 37.94
N GLY A 717 20.99 -22.32 37.72
CA GLY A 717 19.70 -22.05 38.38
C GLY A 717 19.79 -21.56 39.83
N GLN A 718 20.99 -21.29 40.33
CA GLN A 718 21.24 -20.78 41.68
C GLN A 718 22.13 -19.55 41.62
N VAL A 719 21.99 -18.65 42.59
CA VAL A 719 22.94 -17.55 42.82
C VAL A 719 23.19 -17.38 44.31
N GLN A 720 24.46 -17.19 44.68
CA GLN A 720 24.84 -16.85 46.04
C GLN A 720 24.79 -15.34 46.21
N LEU A 721 23.94 -14.86 47.12
CA LEU A 721 23.82 -13.44 47.46
C LEU A 721 24.63 -13.11 48.71
N GLN A 722 25.17 -11.91 48.76
CA GLN A 722 25.90 -11.39 49.91
C GLN A 722 25.55 -9.93 50.15
N ALA A 723 25.31 -9.58 51.41
CA ALA A 723 24.99 -8.21 51.82
C ALA A 723 26.26 -7.42 52.17
N PHE A 724 26.32 -6.18 51.69
CA PHE A 724 27.43 -5.25 51.89
C PHE A 724 26.93 -4.00 52.60
N ALA A 725 27.77 -3.43 53.48
CA ALA A 725 27.57 -2.12 54.08
C ALA A 725 28.84 -1.30 53.87
N ASN A 726 28.70 -0.05 53.40
CA ASN A 726 29.84 0.83 53.09
C ASN A 726 30.89 0.16 52.18
N GLY A 727 30.44 -0.60 51.17
CA GLY A 727 31.31 -1.28 50.21
C GLY A 727 32.02 -2.53 50.72
N LYS A 728 31.84 -2.94 51.99
CA LYS A 728 32.43 -4.16 52.56
C LYS A 728 31.35 -5.22 52.82
N PRO A 729 31.65 -6.51 52.60
CA PRO A 729 30.71 -7.57 52.96
C PRO A 729 30.47 -7.56 54.47
N LEU A 730 29.23 -7.79 54.89
CA LEU A 730 28.91 -7.96 56.31
C LEU A 730 29.57 -9.24 56.82
N ASP A 731 30.30 -9.13 57.93
CA ASP A 731 30.90 -10.28 58.61
C ASP A 731 29.78 -11.10 59.28
N PRO A 732 29.55 -12.37 58.86
CA PRO A 732 28.51 -13.20 59.45
C PRO A 732 28.76 -13.53 60.93
N ALA A 733 29.98 -13.37 61.44
CA ALA A 733 30.28 -13.51 62.87
C ALA A 733 29.78 -12.31 63.70
N VAL A 734 29.57 -11.16 63.06
CA VAL A 734 29.14 -9.91 63.70
C VAL A 734 27.67 -9.61 63.42
N PHE A 735 27.22 -9.84 62.19
CA PHE A 735 25.88 -9.51 61.74
C PHE A 735 25.14 -10.76 61.24
N LYS A 736 24.00 -11.08 61.87
CA LYS A 736 23.05 -12.03 61.30
C LYS A 736 22.23 -11.33 60.21
N VAL A 737 22.48 -11.70 58.96
CA VAL A 737 21.68 -11.27 57.79
C VAL A 737 20.47 -12.19 57.66
N ASN A 738 19.29 -11.60 57.55
CA ASN A 738 18.04 -12.33 57.30
C ASN A 738 17.59 -12.04 55.88
N TRP A 739 17.18 -13.09 55.17
CA TRP A 739 16.80 -13.05 53.77
C TRP A 739 15.31 -13.34 53.60
N GLU A 740 14.66 -12.63 52.69
CA GLU A 740 13.22 -12.77 52.44
C GLU A 740 12.92 -12.57 50.95
N ILE A 741 12.08 -13.43 50.38
CA ILE A 741 11.54 -13.21 49.02
C ILE A 741 10.35 -12.26 49.15
N GLY A 742 10.48 -11.05 48.60
CA GLY A 742 9.50 -9.98 48.75
C GLY A 742 8.36 -10.00 47.73
N ALA A 743 8.62 -10.48 46.51
CA ALA A 743 7.61 -10.61 45.46
C ALA A 743 7.95 -11.78 44.54
N LYS A 744 6.91 -12.40 43.96
CA LYS A 744 7.00 -13.61 43.13
C LYS A 744 7.76 -14.73 43.86
N VAL A 745 7.06 -15.45 44.75
CA VAL A 745 7.64 -16.56 45.55
C VAL A 745 7.98 -17.75 44.65
N THR A 746 8.97 -17.57 43.80
CA THR A 746 9.43 -18.53 42.81
C THR A 746 10.81 -19.05 43.22
N GLY A 747 10.81 -20.10 44.03
CA GLY A 747 12.04 -20.73 44.53
C GLY A 747 12.23 -20.55 46.03
N THR A 748 13.47 -20.73 46.47
CA THR A 748 13.83 -20.69 47.90
C THR A 748 15.11 -19.91 48.11
N ILE A 749 15.22 -19.24 49.26
CA ILE A 749 16.46 -18.60 49.70
C ILE A 749 16.85 -19.17 51.06
N SER A 750 18.11 -19.61 51.19
CA SER A 750 18.65 -20.10 52.46
C SER A 750 19.04 -18.97 53.39
N ASP A 751 19.23 -19.29 54.68
CA ASP A 751 19.77 -18.35 55.68
C ASP A 751 21.16 -17.80 55.33
N THR A 752 21.89 -18.50 54.45
CA THR A 752 23.21 -18.07 53.96
C THR A 752 23.14 -17.20 52.71
N GLY A 753 21.95 -16.90 52.17
CA GLY A 753 21.76 -16.09 50.97
C GLY A 753 21.87 -16.84 49.65
N LEU A 754 21.94 -18.19 49.66
CA LEU A 754 21.83 -18.98 48.44
C LEU A 754 20.38 -19.00 47.96
N TYR A 755 20.11 -18.35 46.83
CA TYR A 755 18.81 -18.40 46.16
C TYR A 755 18.81 -19.49 45.08
N SER A 756 17.76 -20.31 45.08
CA SER A 756 17.52 -21.39 44.12
C SER A 756 16.17 -21.19 43.44
N VAL A 757 16.18 -21.02 42.11
CA VAL A 757 14.96 -20.80 41.31
C VAL A 757 14.07 -22.03 41.36
N ALA A 758 12.75 -21.84 41.43
CA ALA A 758 11.81 -22.96 41.36
C ALA A 758 11.89 -23.66 40.00
N GLN A 759 11.80 -25.00 40.01
CA GLN A 759 11.66 -25.76 38.77
C GLN A 759 10.37 -25.34 38.05
N ASN A 760 10.46 -25.14 36.73
CA ASN A 760 9.33 -24.78 35.85
C ASN A 760 8.64 -23.44 36.17
N THR A 761 9.31 -22.51 36.85
CA THR A 761 8.75 -21.17 37.04
C THR A 761 8.53 -20.44 35.71
N THR A 762 7.41 -19.73 35.61
CA THR A 762 7.09 -18.84 34.48
C THR A 762 7.28 -17.36 34.85
N ASP A 763 7.53 -17.06 36.13
CA ASP A 763 7.88 -15.73 36.61
C ASP A 763 9.19 -15.25 36.00
N ARG A 764 9.27 -13.94 35.72
CA ARG A 764 10.38 -13.30 35.00
C ARG A 764 11.26 -12.42 35.87
N PHE A 765 10.94 -12.33 37.15
CA PHE A 765 11.81 -11.72 38.14
C PHE A 765 11.53 -12.34 39.50
N VAL A 766 12.47 -12.14 40.42
CA VAL A 766 12.24 -12.30 41.86
C VAL A 766 12.79 -11.06 42.58
N LEU A 767 12.06 -10.58 43.58
CA LEU A 767 12.52 -9.53 44.48
C LEU A 767 12.97 -10.17 45.78
N ILE A 768 14.19 -9.89 46.22
CA ILE A 768 14.77 -10.43 47.45
C ILE A 768 15.21 -9.27 48.33
N PHE A 769 14.78 -9.31 49.59
CA PHE A 769 15.22 -8.40 50.64
C PHE A 769 16.29 -9.06 51.52
N ALA A 770 17.21 -8.24 52.01
CA ALA A 770 18.13 -8.60 53.07
C ALA A 770 18.06 -7.57 54.19
N TRP A 771 18.13 -8.01 55.44
CA TRP A 771 18.24 -7.08 56.57
C TRP A 771 19.09 -7.63 57.72
N ALA A 772 19.75 -6.72 58.42
CA ALA A 772 20.55 -7.01 59.62
C ALA A 772 20.30 -5.95 60.70
N MET A 773 20.45 -6.32 61.98
CA MET A 773 20.32 -5.38 63.09
C MET A 773 21.68 -4.77 63.44
N HIS A 774 21.78 -3.44 63.45
CA HIS A 774 22.96 -2.71 63.90
C HIS A 774 22.72 -2.07 65.28
N PRO A 775 23.65 -2.18 66.25
CA PRO A 775 23.46 -1.66 67.61
C PRO A 775 23.12 -0.17 67.69
N VAL A 776 23.62 0.63 66.74
CA VAL A 776 23.46 2.10 66.71
C VAL A 776 22.48 2.57 65.63
N HIS A 777 22.40 1.87 64.49
CA HIS A 777 21.69 2.34 63.30
C HIS A 777 20.35 1.62 63.11
N GLY A 778 20.00 0.71 64.01
CA GLY A 778 18.78 -0.08 63.94
C GLY A 778 18.80 -1.06 62.76
N LYS A 779 17.63 -1.27 62.17
CA LYS A 779 17.45 -2.20 61.04
C LYS A 779 18.12 -1.63 59.78
N LEU A 780 19.17 -2.31 59.32
CA LEU A 780 19.81 -2.07 58.02
C LEU A 780 19.11 -2.94 56.98
N GLU A 781 18.65 -2.36 55.87
CA GLU A 781 17.90 -3.08 54.84
C GLU A 781 18.48 -2.83 53.45
N GLY A 782 18.34 -3.81 52.57
CA GLY A 782 18.74 -3.80 51.16
C GLY A 782 17.80 -4.67 50.33
N HIS A 783 17.84 -4.51 49.02
CA HIS A 783 17.04 -5.30 48.09
C HIS A 783 17.87 -5.66 46.84
N ILE A 784 17.42 -6.68 46.11
CA ILE A 784 17.91 -7.03 44.80
C ILE A 784 16.77 -7.60 43.96
N ILE A 785 16.72 -7.21 42.69
CA ILE A 785 15.83 -7.82 41.69
C ILE A 785 16.70 -8.70 40.82
N LEU A 786 16.33 -9.97 40.69
CA LEU A 786 16.99 -10.90 39.76
C LEU A 786 16.04 -11.17 38.59
N PRO A 787 16.43 -10.86 37.34
CA PRO A 787 15.65 -11.25 36.18
C PRO A 787 15.74 -12.78 35.97
N LEU A 788 14.64 -13.39 35.54
CA LEU A 788 14.48 -14.83 35.38
C LEU A 788 14.07 -15.22 33.95
N PRO A 789 14.57 -16.34 33.41
CA PRO A 789 15.44 -17.34 34.06
C PRO A 789 16.90 -16.88 34.16
N LEU A 790 17.58 -17.19 35.27
CA LEU A 790 18.96 -16.71 35.56
C LEU A 790 19.96 -16.97 34.42
N ALA A 791 19.83 -18.10 33.73
CA ALA A 791 20.74 -18.49 32.64
C ALA A 791 20.68 -17.51 31.44
N GLN A 792 19.52 -16.91 31.16
CA GLN A 792 19.36 -15.94 30.08
C GLN A 792 20.04 -14.60 30.40
N PHE A 793 20.13 -14.24 31.68
CA PHE A 793 20.63 -12.96 32.15
C PHE A 793 22.04 -13.05 32.76
N ALA A 794 22.83 -14.04 32.34
CA ALA A 794 24.18 -14.28 32.90
C ALA A 794 25.08 -13.04 32.84
N ARG A 795 24.92 -12.19 31.81
CA ARG A 795 25.68 -10.94 31.68
C ARG A 795 25.27 -9.93 32.76
N GLU A 796 23.98 -9.69 32.93
CA GLU A 796 23.42 -8.78 33.92
C GLU A 796 23.79 -9.22 35.34
N LEU A 797 23.62 -10.52 35.63
CA LEU A 797 24.06 -11.12 36.89
C LEU A 797 25.57 -10.93 37.12
N GLY A 798 26.38 -11.04 36.06
CA GLY A 798 27.81 -10.71 36.11
C GLY A 798 28.09 -9.24 36.44
N MET A 799 27.26 -8.30 35.97
CA MET A 799 27.38 -6.87 36.31
C MET A 799 27.01 -6.59 37.77
N MET A 800 26.12 -7.38 38.36
CA MET A 800 25.68 -7.32 39.76
C MET A 800 26.62 -8.05 40.74
N SER A 801 27.68 -8.69 40.23
CA SER A 801 28.63 -9.47 41.03
C SER A 801 29.67 -8.58 41.73
N ASP A 802 30.18 -9.04 42.87
CA ASP A 802 31.27 -8.35 43.56
C ASP A 802 32.59 -8.46 42.78
N LYS A 803 33.08 -7.33 42.26
CA LYS A 803 34.32 -7.26 41.46
C LYS A 803 35.60 -7.36 42.30
N THR A 804 35.49 -7.37 43.62
CA THR A 804 36.63 -7.40 44.56
C THR A 804 36.92 -8.78 45.15
N ALA A 805 36.08 -9.78 44.88
CA ALA A 805 36.32 -11.17 45.30
C ALA A 805 37.41 -11.84 44.44
N PRO A 806 38.34 -12.63 45.03
CA PRO A 806 39.34 -13.36 44.26
C PRO A 806 38.64 -14.35 43.31
N ARG A 807 38.98 -14.30 42.01
CA ARG A 807 38.50 -15.29 41.04
C ARG A 807 38.99 -16.68 41.47
N ALA A 808 38.06 -17.62 41.65
CA ALA A 808 38.44 -19.03 41.78
C ALA A 808 39.17 -19.46 40.50
N GLN A 809 40.32 -20.12 40.67
CA GLN A 809 41.13 -20.67 39.58
C GLN A 809 40.43 -21.84 38.90
#